data_AF-A0A8R1WGU4-F1
#
_entry.id   AF-A0A8R1WGU4-F1
#
_cell.length_a   1.000
_cell.length_b   1.000
_cell.length_c   1.000
_cell.angle_alpha   90.00
_cell.angle_beta   90.00
_cell.angle_gamma   90.00
#
_symmetry.space_group_name_H-M   'P 1'
#
loop_
_entity.id
_entity.type
_entity.pdbx_description
1 polymer ?
#
loop_
_entity_poly.entity_id
_entity_poly.type
_entity_poly.pdbx_seq_one_letter_code
_entity_poly.pdbx_strand_id
1 'polypeptide(L)'
;MNSKTISTDSELTCKPLDSYEELISFLEDPPAWSTLCKEMTPHSKALIKNTEVNKSKPHSTIASFQIQTTEDFCHFNPDTENETLRHDKKKTPKTLVCHDMANGYHDDSTVDGTGCHHAYTFYNWAAVDIFCYFSHHLITIPPLSWINVGHAHGVKVIGTVITEWNDGVAFWNKMLASEAVYRYFASALVSVAKVLKFDGWLLNIENQIAKPEMLLDFVRYFHRILHQELDDPVLIWYDSVTIQGTLIWQNGLNHKNRPFFDACDGIFTNYSWSEANVSSSAVEAGDRLTDLYIGIDVWGRNFYGGGQLNTQSAVKIAHKYGCSMAIFAPAWSHEAMSLEDCNINRVAMTEGVDTYRQFLLRDRALWGTIWPYLNTRLPCELPFRTSFCRGQGLKRRLYGEVLGPVPWYNLRHMQYQPNSTHGAHGYFISALPHILRMSKNDLLKDPDALKKMRKLLNDDEAVRSMDLPDDARDDVPIDEFTDDDDNVISDEKFDDTDNGSKDIKRKLQISSKSNAKASRLYDVKENAVNSSSHSTVTLKINKPVDKTQYALACVPGELECLELYLDDSFTGGSCLKVNPSDAAQSEHRFIRLFHCDFTCEEKLIACVVTKNLKNYPEQNLNVKLFMKDQNDRDLKVVLVGRSLSRAAQSVASSSKVNLYPVNGSSDEGFRDLQKYILLNEPEFYVPVDNAYNWRVRYYEISLPGTRITSINLRTTFSEGPILLGHFGLCARKSDL
;
A
#
# COMPACT_ATOMS: atom_id res chain seq x y z
N MET A 1 -12.22 -32.85 37.53
CA MET A 1 -12.20 -31.56 36.79
C MET A 1 -11.61 -31.86 35.44
N ASN A 2 -12.40 -31.82 34.36
CA ASN A 2 -11.87 -32.02 33.02
C ASN A 2 -11.69 -30.67 32.36
N SER A 3 -10.51 -30.45 31.77
CA SER A 3 -10.30 -29.32 30.87
C SER A 3 -11.28 -29.45 29.70
N LYS A 4 -12.19 -28.50 29.55
CA LYS A 4 -12.79 -28.25 28.23
C LYS A 4 -11.77 -27.47 27.44
N THR A 5 -11.15 -28.12 26.46
CA THR A 5 -10.50 -27.42 25.35
C THR A 5 -11.52 -26.45 24.78
N ILE A 6 -11.18 -25.16 24.73
CA ILE A 6 -12.01 -24.18 24.01
C ILE A 6 -11.87 -24.53 22.54
N SER A 7 -12.98 -24.92 21.90
CA SER A 7 -13.03 -24.97 20.44
C SER A 7 -12.85 -23.54 19.95
N THR A 8 -11.88 -23.32 19.07
CA THR A 8 -11.80 -22.06 18.31
C THR A 8 -12.95 -22.06 17.31
N ASP A 9 -14.00 -21.30 17.59
CA ASP A 9 -15.22 -21.31 16.78
C ASP A 9 -14.94 -20.91 15.33
N SER A 10 -15.29 -21.80 14.40
CA SER A 10 -15.03 -21.65 12.96
C SER A 10 -15.79 -20.50 12.30
N GLU A 11 -16.76 -19.91 13.00
CA GLU A 11 -17.63 -18.83 12.56
C GLU A 11 -16.95 -17.45 12.55
N LEU A 12 -15.84 -17.26 13.27
CA LEU A 12 -15.17 -15.96 13.46
C LEU A 12 -13.90 -15.77 12.62
N THR A 13 -13.72 -16.57 11.58
CA THR A 13 -12.57 -16.48 10.65
C THR A 13 -13.06 -16.43 9.20
N CYS A 14 -12.57 -15.45 8.43
CA CYS A 14 -12.76 -15.38 6.99
C CYS A 14 -11.88 -16.44 6.31
N LYS A 15 -12.42 -17.18 5.35
CA LYS A 15 -11.73 -18.31 4.70
C LYS A 15 -11.96 -18.30 3.18
N PRO A 16 -11.07 -18.91 2.40
CA PRO A 16 -11.33 -19.23 0.99
C PRO A 16 -12.31 -20.41 0.88
N LEU A 17 -12.63 -20.79 -0.35
CA LEU A 17 -13.33 -22.04 -0.68
C LEU A 17 -12.43 -22.81 -1.67
N ASP A 18 -12.06 -24.04 -1.33
CA ASP A 18 -11.13 -24.87 -2.12
C ASP A 18 -11.82 -25.90 -3.01
N SER A 19 -13.14 -26.04 -2.87
CA SER A 19 -13.95 -26.96 -3.68
C SER A 19 -15.24 -26.33 -4.21
N TYR A 20 -15.78 -26.91 -5.28
CA TYR A 20 -17.11 -26.57 -5.79
C TYR A 20 -18.20 -26.89 -4.75
N GLU A 21 -17.98 -27.94 -3.97
CA GLU A 21 -18.86 -28.43 -2.92
C GLU A 21 -18.92 -27.45 -1.72
N GLU A 22 -17.79 -26.84 -1.33
CA GLU A 22 -17.76 -25.71 -0.38
C GLU A 22 -18.46 -24.47 -0.92
N LEU A 23 -18.37 -24.19 -2.22
CA LEU A 23 -19.13 -23.11 -2.86
C LEU A 23 -20.64 -23.34 -2.78
N ILE A 24 -21.13 -24.58 -2.86
CA ILE A 24 -22.56 -24.86 -2.60
C ILE A 24 -22.88 -24.63 -1.13
N SER A 25 -22.05 -25.15 -0.22
CA SER A 25 -22.23 -24.97 1.23
C SER A 25 -22.31 -23.49 1.64
N PHE A 26 -21.50 -22.62 1.03
CA PHE A 26 -21.53 -21.18 1.25
C PHE A 26 -22.87 -20.53 0.82
N LEU A 27 -23.49 -21.02 -0.26
CA LEU A 27 -24.77 -20.49 -0.76
C LEU A 27 -25.97 -20.98 0.07
N GLU A 28 -25.85 -22.14 0.70
CA GLU A 28 -26.87 -22.69 1.59
C GLU A 28 -26.82 -22.07 2.99
N ASP A 29 -25.62 -21.84 3.54
CA ASP A 29 -25.40 -21.22 4.86
C ASP A 29 -24.20 -20.24 4.81
N PRO A 30 -24.41 -18.98 4.38
CA PRO A 30 -23.35 -17.99 4.29
C PRO A 30 -22.89 -17.55 5.70
N PRO A 31 -21.59 -17.31 5.92
CA PRO A 31 -21.05 -17.09 7.26
C PRO A 31 -21.67 -15.86 7.93
N ALA A 32 -21.98 -15.96 9.23
CA ALA A 32 -22.69 -14.92 9.98
C ALA A 32 -22.04 -13.52 9.90
N TRP A 33 -20.71 -13.47 9.73
CA TRP A 33 -19.96 -12.22 9.58
C TRP A 33 -20.24 -11.47 8.27
N SER A 34 -20.87 -12.10 7.26
CA SER A 34 -21.35 -11.45 6.02
C SER A 34 -22.21 -10.20 6.29
N THR A 35 -23.03 -10.25 7.34
CA THR A 35 -23.87 -9.14 7.83
C THR A 35 -23.08 -7.90 8.26
N LEU A 36 -21.77 -8.02 8.46
CA LEU A 36 -20.85 -6.97 8.89
C LEU A 36 -20.15 -6.27 7.70
N CYS A 37 -20.37 -6.74 6.46
CA CYS A 37 -19.87 -6.11 5.24
C CYS A 37 -20.66 -4.84 4.90
N LYS A 38 -19.95 -3.77 4.54
CA LYS A 38 -20.51 -2.45 4.21
C LYS A 38 -20.35 -2.15 2.73
N GLU A 39 -21.24 -1.30 2.20
CA GLU A 39 -21.08 -0.76 0.85
C GLU A 39 -19.85 0.16 0.76
N MET A 40 -19.31 0.34 -0.45
CA MET A 40 -18.25 1.31 -0.72
C MET A 40 -18.73 2.74 -0.49
N THR A 41 -17.95 3.54 0.26
CA THR A 41 -18.20 4.97 0.48
C THR A 41 -17.85 5.76 -0.78
N PRO A 42 -18.82 6.45 -1.41
CA PRO A 42 -18.57 7.26 -2.61
C PRO A 42 -17.40 8.24 -2.46
N HIS A 43 -16.62 8.31 -3.53
CA HIS A 43 -15.53 9.26 -3.72
C HIS A 43 -15.77 10.08 -4.99
N SER A 44 -15.07 11.19 -5.13
CA SER A 44 -15.24 12.09 -6.26
C SER A 44 -15.10 11.35 -7.59
N LYS A 45 -15.91 11.76 -8.58
CA LYS A 45 -15.80 11.28 -9.97
C LYS A 45 -14.53 11.82 -10.66
N ALA A 46 -13.81 12.72 -10.00
CA ALA A 46 -12.52 13.23 -10.45
C ALA A 46 -11.41 12.93 -9.43
N LEU A 47 -10.17 12.87 -9.93
CA LEU A 47 -8.96 12.57 -9.15
C LEU A 47 -7.83 13.55 -9.49
N ILE A 48 -6.74 13.50 -8.73
CA ILE A 48 -5.52 14.28 -8.96
C ILE A 48 -4.42 13.36 -9.49
N LYS A 49 -3.73 13.77 -10.55
CA LYS A 49 -2.48 13.15 -11.02
C LYS A 49 -1.33 13.64 -10.15
N ASN A 50 -0.54 12.75 -9.56
CA ASN A 50 0.51 13.16 -8.62
C ASN A 50 1.73 13.79 -9.33
N THR A 51 1.94 13.45 -10.62
CA THR A 51 2.84 14.18 -11.55
C THR A 51 2.47 15.66 -11.70
N GLU A 52 1.20 16.02 -11.47
CA GLU A 52 0.70 17.39 -11.55
C GLU A 52 0.67 18.14 -10.20
N VAL A 53 1.09 17.50 -9.10
CA VAL A 53 1.28 18.15 -7.79
C VAL A 53 2.66 18.79 -7.72
N ASN A 54 3.70 18.08 -8.14
CA ASN A 54 5.11 18.46 -8.04
C ASN A 54 5.58 19.51 -9.10
N LYS A 55 4.69 20.43 -9.49
CA LYS A 55 4.87 21.39 -10.59
C LYS A 55 5.95 22.45 -10.33
N SER A 56 6.35 22.68 -9.08
CA SER A 56 7.28 23.76 -8.72
C SER A 56 8.77 23.38 -8.86
N LYS A 57 9.05 22.09 -9.07
CA LYS A 57 10.40 21.49 -9.08
C LYS A 57 10.82 21.06 -10.49
N PRO A 58 12.13 20.91 -10.77
CA PRO A 58 12.61 20.49 -12.10
C PRO A 58 12.08 19.13 -12.57
N HIS A 59 11.56 18.29 -11.65
CA HIS A 59 11.01 16.94 -11.89
C HIS A 59 9.77 16.88 -12.80
N SER A 60 9.41 17.98 -13.46
CA SER A 60 8.30 18.11 -14.42
C SER A 60 8.35 17.16 -15.63
N THR A 61 9.45 16.43 -15.83
CA THR A 61 9.57 15.38 -16.86
C THR A 61 9.82 14.00 -16.24
N ILE A 62 9.26 12.95 -16.86
CA ILE A 62 9.34 11.55 -16.39
C ILE A 62 10.81 11.06 -16.26
N ALA A 63 11.74 11.64 -17.02
CA ALA A 63 13.17 11.33 -16.94
C ALA A 63 13.83 11.84 -15.64
N SER A 64 13.30 12.91 -15.04
CA SER A 64 13.94 13.75 -14.02
C SER A 64 13.39 13.57 -12.58
N PHE A 65 12.62 12.50 -12.32
CA PHE A 65 12.12 12.24 -10.98
C PHE A 65 13.20 11.68 -10.05
N GLN A 66 13.38 12.36 -8.93
CA GLN A 66 14.49 12.12 -8.01
C GLN A 66 14.01 11.52 -6.70
N ILE A 67 14.55 10.34 -6.42
CA ILE A 67 14.22 9.43 -5.32
C ILE A 67 14.45 10.09 -3.94
N GLN A 68 15.21 11.18 -3.88
CA GLN A 68 15.61 11.88 -2.66
C GLN A 68 14.94 13.23 -2.43
N THR A 69 14.01 13.66 -3.29
CA THR A 69 13.27 14.91 -3.08
C THR A 69 11.95 14.67 -2.33
N THR A 70 11.64 15.51 -1.35
CA THR A 70 10.33 15.55 -0.69
C THR A 70 9.27 16.16 -1.60
N GLU A 71 8.03 15.69 -1.55
CA GLU A 71 6.99 16.09 -2.50
C GLU A 71 6.31 17.44 -2.16
N ASP A 72 5.73 18.10 -3.16
CA ASP A 72 4.96 19.35 -3.00
C ASP A 72 3.67 19.17 -2.17
N PHE A 73 3.32 17.95 -1.75
CA PHE A 73 2.36 17.71 -0.65
C PHE A 73 2.82 18.26 0.70
N CYS A 74 4.13 18.41 0.89
CA CYS A 74 4.77 18.74 2.15
C CYS A 74 5.95 19.71 2.00
N HIS A 75 6.34 20.14 0.80
CA HIS A 75 7.43 21.12 0.60
C HIS A 75 7.01 22.21 -0.39
N PHE A 76 5.93 22.92 -0.07
CA PHE A 76 5.29 23.92 -0.94
C PHE A 76 5.04 25.26 -0.25
N ASN A 77 4.95 26.33 -1.06
CA ASN A 77 4.58 27.67 -0.60
C ASN A 77 3.06 27.90 -0.74
N PRO A 78 2.30 28.01 0.37
CA PRO A 78 0.84 28.09 0.35
C PRO A 78 0.25 29.41 -0.15
N ASP A 79 1.08 30.43 -0.36
CA ASP A 79 0.66 31.72 -0.89
C ASP A 79 0.95 31.88 -2.39
N THR A 80 1.73 30.96 -3.00
CA THR A 80 1.94 30.86 -4.46
C THR A 80 1.35 29.60 -5.09
N GLU A 81 0.93 28.62 -4.28
CA GLU A 81 0.26 27.41 -4.78
C GLU A 81 -1.17 27.72 -5.29
N ASN A 82 -1.41 27.31 -6.53
CA ASN A 82 -2.72 27.23 -7.17
C ASN A 82 -3.32 25.82 -6.99
N GLU A 83 -4.65 25.73 -7.13
CA GLU A 83 -5.37 24.46 -7.04
C GLU A 83 -4.87 23.41 -8.07
N THR A 84 -4.66 22.15 -7.63
CA THR A 84 -4.30 21.05 -8.54
C THR A 84 -5.48 20.69 -9.44
N LEU A 85 -5.22 20.57 -10.75
CA LEU A 85 -6.23 20.19 -11.74
C LEU A 85 -6.84 18.81 -11.41
N ARG A 86 -8.17 18.68 -11.59
CA ARG A 86 -8.87 17.41 -11.46
C ARG A 86 -9.11 16.77 -12.82
N HIS A 87 -8.98 15.45 -12.86
CA HIS A 87 -9.15 14.64 -14.06
C HIS A 87 -10.28 13.63 -13.85
N ASP A 88 -11.12 13.44 -14.87
CA ASP A 88 -12.22 12.45 -14.87
C ASP A 88 -11.65 11.04 -14.65
N LYS A 89 -12.10 10.33 -13.60
CA LYS A 89 -11.58 9.00 -13.23
C LYS A 89 -11.74 7.96 -14.34
N LYS A 90 -12.65 8.18 -15.31
CA LYS A 90 -12.85 7.31 -16.46
C LYS A 90 -11.82 7.50 -17.59
N LYS A 91 -10.96 8.51 -17.50
CA LYS A 91 -9.99 8.90 -18.55
C LYS A 91 -8.54 8.90 -18.05
N THR A 92 -8.29 8.22 -16.94
CA THR A 92 -7.00 8.16 -16.27
C THR A 92 -6.57 6.71 -16.05
N PRO A 93 -5.26 6.41 -16.12
CA PRO A 93 -4.75 5.10 -15.72
C PRO A 93 -5.16 4.75 -14.30
N LYS A 94 -5.41 3.47 -14.06
CA LYS A 94 -5.90 2.92 -12.79
C LYS A 94 -4.77 2.19 -12.08
N THR A 95 -4.77 2.22 -10.75
CA THR A 95 -3.90 1.38 -9.93
C THR A 95 -4.68 0.20 -9.35
N LEU A 96 -4.32 -1.01 -9.76
CA LEU A 96 -4.71 -2.23 -9.07
C LEU A 96 -3.57 -2.63 -8.11
N VAL A 97 -3.91 -2.98 -6.86
CA VAL A 97 -3.02 -3.66 -5.93
C VAL A 97 -3.48 -5.10 -5.80
N CYS A 98 -2.61 -6.05 -6.08
CA CYS A 98 -2.86 -7.48 -5.89
C CYS A 98 -2.02 -7.94 -4.68
N HIS A 99 -2.70 -8.33 -3.60
CA HIS A 99 -2.12 -8.29 -2.26
C HIS A 99 -0.92 -9.22 -2.06
N ASP A 100 -1.06 -10.50 -2.47
CA ASP A 100 -0.09 -11.61 -2.35
C ASP A 100 0.89 -11.47 -1.17
N MET A 101 0.36 -11.65 0.05
CA MET A 101 1.13 -11.67 1.29
C MET A 101 1.24 -13.11 1.80
N ALA A 102 2.33 -13.81 1.48
CA ALA A 102 2.60 -15.18 1.95
C ALA A 102 1.37 -16.12 1.94
N ASN A 103 0.67 -16.25 0.80
CA ASN A 103 -0.57 -17.02 0.60
C ASN A 103 -1.85 -16.49 1.29
N GLY A 104 -1.80 -15.36 1.99
CA GLY A 104 -2.95 -14.72 2.63
C GLY A 104 -3.49 -15.43 3.89
N TYR A 105 -4.62 -14.91 4.38
CA TYR A 105 -5.37 -15.36 5.56
C TYR A 105 -4.55 -15.46 6.88
N HIS A 106 -3.86 -14.36 7.22
CA HIS A 106 -3.12 -14.19 8.48
C HIS A 106 -4.02 -13.56 9.56
N ASP A 107 -3.49 -12.69 10.42
CA ASP A 107 -4.25 -11.92 11.43
C ASP A 107 -5.46 -11.17 10.86
N ASP A 108 -5.42 -10.81 9.56
CA ASP A 108 -6.46 -10.11 8.82
C ASP A 108 -7.74 -10.95 8.58
N SER A 109 -7.62 -12.28 8.64
CA SER A 109 -8.74 -13.22 8.52
C SER A 109 -9.67 -13.22 9.73
N THR A 110 -9.17 -12.83 10.91
CA THR A 110 -9.93 -12.95 12.17
C THR A 110 -10.94 -11.81 12.31
N VAL A 111 -12.23 -12.12 12.39
CA VAL A 111 -13.35 -11.15 12.34
C VAL A 111 -13.22 -10.09 13.43
N ASP A 112 -12.92 -10.49 14.66
CA ASP A 112 -12.73 -9.57 15.80
C ASP A 112 -11.27 -9.14 16.00
N GLY A 113 -10.35 -9.68 15.20
CA GLY A 113 -8.93 -9.36 15.19
C GLY A 113 -8.11 -10.10 16.25
N THR A 114 -6.87 -9.69 16.43
CA THR A 114 -5.85 -10.41 17.21
C THR A 114 -5.04 -9.47 18.12
N GLY A 115 -4.11 -10.05 18.91
CA GLY A 115 -3.12 -9.27 19.66
C GLY A 115 -1.92 -8.77 18.82
N CYS A 116 -1.85 -9.13 17.53
CA CYS A 116 -0.67 -8.91 16.68
C CYS A 116 -0.62 -7.47 16.15
N HIS A 117 -0.37 -6.49 17.01
CA HIS A 117 -0.26 -5.07 16.62
C HIS A 117 0.89 -4.74 15.64
N HIS A 118 1.68 -5.73 15.22
CA HIS A 118 2.71 -5.65 14.17
C HIS A 118 2.28 -6.29 12.84
N ALA A 119 1.08 -6.88 12.75
CA ALA A 119 0.55 -7.45 11.51
C ALA A 119 0.39 -6.38 10.41
N TYR A 120 0.34 -6.82 9.16
CA TYR A 120 0.36 -5.91 8.02
C TYR A 120 -0.87 -5.01 7.95
N THR A 121 -0.64 -3.71 7.78
CA THR A 121 -1.70 -2.74 7.47
C THR A 121 -1.30 -1.90 6.27
N PHE A 122 -2.03 -2.08 5.17
CA PHE A 122 -1.95 -1.18 4.03
C PHE A 122 -2.75 0.10 4.33
N TYR A 123 -2.16 1.27 4.06
CA TYR A 123 -2.74 2.59 4.37
C TYR A 123 -2.69 3.56 3.18
N ASN A 124 -1.97 3.23 2.10
CA ASN A 124 -1.81 4.07 0.91
C ASN A 124 -3.03 4.01 -0.05
N TRP A 125 -4.22 3.76 0.50
CA TRP A 125 -5.47 3.47 -0.19
C TRP A 125 -5.87 4.48 -1.25
N ALA A 126 -5.61 5.77 -1.02
CA ALA A 126 -6.09 6.81 -1.92
C ALA A 126 -5.43 6.80 -3.31
N ALA A 127 -4.36 6.03 -3.51
CA ALA A 127 -3.70 5.83 -4.79
C ALA A 127 -4.12 4.52 -5.52
N VAL A 128 -5.09 3.76 -4.97
CA VAL A 128 -5.42 2.38 -5.38
C VAL A 128 -6.89 2.25 -5.81
N ASP A 129 -7.16 2.28 -7.11
CA ASP A 129 -8.50 2.10 -7.69
C ASP A 129 -9.15 0.78 -7.29
N ILE A 130 -8.39 -0.33 -7.39
CA ILE A 130 -8.84 -1.70 -7.13
C ILE A 130 -7.87 -2.41 -6.19
N PHE A 131 -8.39 -3.13 -5.19
CA PHE A 131 -7.61 -4.02 -4.32
C PHE A 131 -8.07 -5.47 -4.51
N CYS A 132 -7.21 -6.29 -5.10
CA CYS A 132 -7.40 -7.72 -5.28
C CYS A 132 -6.80 -8.48 -4.11
N TYR A 133 -7.65 -9.15 -3.33
CA TYR A 133 -7.18 -10.12 -2.34
C TYR A 133 -6.83 -11.41 -3.07
N PHE A 134 -5.58 -11.88 -2.90
CA PHE A 134 -4.98 -12.94 -3.71
C PHE A 134 -4.35 -14.01 -2.82
N SER A 135 -4.57 -15.25 -3.20
CA SER A 135 -3.96 -16.45 -2.64
C SER A 135 -4.10 -17.61 -3.63
N HIS A 136 -3.46 -18.75 -3.34
CA HIS A 136 -3.45 -19.95 -4.19
C HIS A 136 -4.62 -20.91 -3.90
N HIS A 137 -5.78 -20.37 -3.52
CA HIS A 137 -6.99 -21.13 -3.19
C HIS A 137 -8.05 -20.99 -4.31
N LEU A 138 -8.82 -22.05 -4.60
CA LEU A 138 -9.71 -22.10 -5.76
C LEU A 138 -10.63 -20.86 -5.88
N ILE A 139 -11.20 -20.43 -4.75
CA ILE A 139 -11.96 -19.19 -4.61
C ILE A 139 -11.45 -18.43 -3.40
N THR A 140 -10.59 -17.44 -3.65
CA THR A 140 -10.09 -16.49 -2.67
C THR A 140 -11.15 -15.43 -2.38
N ILE A 141 -11.87 -15.57 -1.26
CA ILE A 141 -12.80 -14.58 -0.72
C ILE A 141 -12.02 -13.50 0.07
N PRO A 142 -12.14 -12.19 -0.27
CA PRO A 142 -11.53 -11.13 0.52
C PRO A 142 -12.06 -11.12 1.97
N PRO A 143 -11.21 -11.09 3.01
CA PRO A 143 -11.66 -10.98 4.38
C PRO A 143 -12.50 -9.72 4.65
N LEU A 144 -13.47 -9.86 5.56
CA LEU A 144 -14.34 -8.78 6.06
C LEU A 144 -13.59 -7.49 6.42
N SER A 145 -12.36 -7.64 6.90
CA SER A 145 -11.46 -6.56 7.30
C SER A 145 -11.02 -5.72 6.09
N TRP A 146 -10.58 -6.38 5.03
CA TRP A 146 -10.16 -5.78 3.75
C TRP A 146 -11.31 -5.16 2.96
N ILE A 147 -12.46 -5.83 2.87
CA ILE A 147 -13.67 -5.29 2.23
C ILE A 147 -14.02 -3.95 2.89
N ASN A 148 -14.24 -3.95 4.21
CA ASN A 148 -14.68 -2.76 4.94
C ASN A 148 -13.69 -1.59 4.88
N VAL A 149 -12.38 -1.85 4.94
CA VAL A 149 -11.37 -0.77 4.91
C VAL A 149 -11.16 -0.21 3.50
N GLY A 150 -11.18 -1.05 2.45
CA GLY A 150 -11.13 -0.60 1.07
C GLY A 150 -12.36 0.25 0.74
N HIS A 151 -13.54 -0.24 1.12
CA HIS A 151 -14.82 0.43 0.92
C HIS A 151 -14.88 1.80 1.63
N ALA A 152 -14.37 1.92 2.85
CA ALA A 152 -14.25 3.20 3.57
C ALA A 152 -13.29 4.21 2.90
N HIS A 153 -12.43 3.77 1.97
CA HIS A 153 -11.53 4.62 1.17
C HIS A 153 -11.94 4.73 -0.32
N GLY A 154 -13.14 4.29 -0.70
CA GLY A 154 -13.63 4.35 -2.08
C GLY A 154 -12.91 3.41 -3.05
N VAL A 155 -12.39 2.29 -2.54
CA VAL A 155 -11.64 1.26 -3.27
C VAL A 155 -12.56 0.10 -3.60
N LYS A 156 -12.58 -0.33 -4.88
CA LYS A 156 -13.20 -1.61 -5.24
C LYS A 156 -12.36 -2.77 -4.70
N VAL A 157 -12.96 -3.68 -3.95
CA VAL A 157 -12.29 -4.88 -3.41
C VAL A 157 -12.74 -6.09 -4.22
N ILE A 158 -11.80 -6.87 -4.74
CA ILE A 158 -12.10 -8.09 -5.53
C ILE A 158 -11.44 -9.34 -4.95
N GLY A 159 -12.13 -10.47 -5.11
CA GLY A 159 -11.57 -11.79 -4.86
C GLY A 159 -10.75 -12.32 -6.03
N THR A 160 -10.18 -13.51 -5.87
CA THR A 160 -9.52 -14.25 -6.95
C THR A 160 -10.20 -15.59 -7.16
N VAL A 161 -10.40 -16.00 -8.41
CA VAL A 161 -10.64 -17.40 -8.79
C VAL A 161 -9.39 -17.87 -9.50
N ILE A 162 -8.67 -18.80 -8.88
CA ILE A 162 -7.42 -19.36 -9.43
C ILE A 162 -7.52 -20.87 -9.60
N THR A 163 -7.01 -21.37 -10.71
CA THR A 163 -6.93 -22.81 -10.99
C THR A 163 -5.57 -23.12 -11.59
N GLU A 164 -4.87 -24.10 -11.04
CA GLU A 164 -3.48 -24.39 -11.42
C GLU A 164 -3.25 -25.87 -11.77
N TRP A 165 -2.26 -26.11 -12.64
CA TRP A 165 -1.71 -27.45 -12.90
C TRP A 165 -2.77 -28.50 -13.26
N ASN A 166 -2.57 -29.76 -12.86
CA ASN A 166 -3.45 -30.89 -13.22
C ASN A 166 -4.84 -30.79 -12.58
N ASP A 167 -4.94 -30.22 -11.37
CA ASP A 167 -6.21 -30.10 -10.65
C ASP A 167 -7.10 -29.02 -11.28
N GLY A 168 -6.49 -27.92 -11.76
CA GLY A 168 -7.16 -26.95 -12.62
C GLY A 168 -7.66 -27.54 -13.95
N VAL A 169 -6.88 -28.43 -14.60
CA VAL A 169 -7.35 -29.18 -15.78
C VAL A 169 -8.57 -30.05 -15.43
N ALA A 170 -8.56 -30.76 -14.30
CA ALA A 170 -9.68 -31.59 -13.85
C ALA A 170 -10.92 -30.73 -13.53
N PHE A 171 -10.74 -29.61 -12.83
CA PHE A 171 -11.80 -28.66 -12.49
C PHE A 171 -12.47 -28.07 -13.72
N TRP A 172 -11.71 -27.54 -14.69
CA TRP A 172 -12.29 -26.95 -15.90
C TRP A 172 -12.91 -28.00 -16.82
N ASN A 173 -12.45 -29.25 -16.81
CA ASN A 173 -13.15 -30.34 -17.50
C ASN A 173 -14.53 -30.65 -16.87
N LYS A 174 -14.69 -30.50 -15.54
CA LYS A 174 -15.99 -30.57 -14.84
C LYS A 174 -16.86 -29.34 -15.17
N MET A 175 -16.32 -28.13 -15.06
CA MET A 175 -17.10 -26.89 -15.27
C MET A 175 -17.53 -26.68 -16.73
N LEU A 176 -16.65 -26.95 -17.69
CA LEU A 176 -16.95 -26.84 -19.13
C LEU A 176 -17.61 -28.12 -19.68
N ALA A 177 -18.17 -28.99 -18.84
CA ALA A 177 -18.89 -30.19 -19.29
C ALA A 177 -20.09 -29.82 -20.18
N SER A 178 -20.88 -28.83 -19.78
CA SER A 178 -21.99 -28.25 -20.54
C SER A 178 -22.25 -26.79 -20.15
N GLU A 179 -23.05 -26.09 -20.96
CA GLU A 179 -23.44 -24.70 -20.71
C GLU A 179 -24.14 -24.50 -19.34
N ALA A 180 -24.98 -25.45 -18.93
CA ALA A 180 -25.69 -25.36 -17.65
C ALA A 180 -24.73 -25.35 -16.45
N VAL A 181 -23.62 -26.09 -16.52
CA VAL A 181 -22.65 -26.19 -15.41
C VAL A 181 -21.84 -24.90 -15.28
N TYR A 182 -21.24 -24.40 -16.36
CA TYR A 182 -20.45 -23.16 -16.26
C TYR A 182 -21.32 -21.95 -15.91
N ARG A 183 -22.58 -21.90 -16.39
CA ARG A 183 -23.53 -20.84 -16.03
C ARG A 183 -23.90 -20.87 -14.55
N TYR A 184 -24.11 -22.06 -13.98
CA TYR A 184 -24.36 -22.20 -12.54
C TYR A 184 -23.14 -21.76 -11.72
N PHE A 185 -21.93 -22.20 -12.08
CA PHE A 185 -20.69 -21.79 -11.41
C PHE A 185 -20.49 -20.27 -11.44
N ALA A 186 -20.72 -19.62 -12.58
CA ALA A 186 -20.69 -18.16 -12.68
C ALA A 186 -21.74 -17.49 -11.77
N SER A 187 -22.98 -18.00 -11.75
CA SER A 187 -24.05 -17.47 -10.88
C SER A 187 -23.74 -17.66 -9.39
N ALA A 188 -23.03 -18.73 -9.02
CA ALA A 188 -22.54 -18.94 -7.66
C ALA A 188 -21.49 -17.90 -7.26
N LEU A 189 -20.48 -17.64 -8.12
CA LEU A 189 -19.46 -16.60 -7.89
C LEU A 189 -20.06 -15.19 -7.78
N VAL A 190 -21.06 -14.86 -8.59
CA VAL A 190 -21.83 -13.60 -8.47
C VAL A 190 -22.57 -13.53 -7.13
N SER A 191 -23.16 -14.64 -6.70
CA SER A 191 -23.89 -14.71 -5.43
C SER A 191 -22.98 -14.54 -4.22
N VAL A 192 -21.77 -15.12 -4.22
CA VAL A 192 -20.75 -14.89 -3.17
C VAL A 192 -20.38 -13.41 -3.08
N ALA A 193 -20.03 -12.78 -4.22
CA ALA A 193 -19.66 -11.37 -4.28
C ALA A 193 -20.80 -10.44 -3.82
N LYS A 194 -22.05 -10.78 -4.16
CA LYS A 194 -23.27 -10.05 -3.77
C LYS A 194 -23.62 -10.19 -2.29
N VAL A 195 -23.46 -11.38 -1.70
CA VAL A 195 -23.71 -11.64 -0.28
C VAL A 195 -22.66 -10.98 0.61
N LEU A 196 -21.38 -11.01 0.19
CA LEU A 196 -20.27 -10.43 0.94
C LEU A 196 -19.95 -8.97 0.57
N LYS A 197 -20.63 -8.42 -0.44
CA LYS A 197 -20.51 -7.04 -0.91
C LYS A 197 -19.07 -6.68 -1.26
N PHE A 198 -18.51 -7.38 -2.24
CA PHE A 198 -17.24 -7.01 -2.87
C PHE A 198 -17.40 -7.02 -4.40
N ASP A 199 -16.65 -6.16 -5.09
CA ASP A 199 -16.98 -5.63 -6.42
C ASP A 199 -16.65 -6.58 -7.58
N GLY A 200 -16.31 -7.85 -7.34
CA GLY A 200 -16.00 -8.82 -8.40
C GLY A 200 -14.70 -9.59 -8.19
N TRP A 201 -14.01 -9.88 -9.30
CA TRP A 201 -13.07 -11.00 -9.37
C TRP A 201 -11.87 -10.79 -10.32
N LEU A 202 -10.71 -11.30 -9.93
CA LEU A 202 -9.61 -11.67 -10.83
C LEU A 202 -9.79 -13.14 -11.25
N LEU A 203 -9.71 -13.43 -12.55
CA LEU A 203 -9.60 -14.79 -13.08
C LEU A 203 -8.13 -15.09 -13.40
N ASN A 204 -7.52 -16.06 -12.72
CA ASN A 204 -6.21 -16.61 -13.10
C ASN A 204 -6.28 -18.10 -13.40
N ILE A 205 -5.99 -18.49 -14.65
CA ILE A 205 -6.13 -19.88 -15.10
C ILE A 205 -4.73 -20.38 -15.52
N GLU A 206 -3.98 -20.87 -14.53
CA GLU A 206 -2.62 -21.40 -14.67
C GLU A 206 -2.63 -22.90 -15.04
N ASN A 207 -3.51 -23.27 -15.98
CA ASN A 207 -3.65 -24.64 -16.47
C ASN A 207 -4.06 -24.70 -17.95
N GLN A 208 -3.88 -25.86 -18.58
CA GLN A 208 -4.38 -26.10 -19.94
C GLN A 208 -5.91 -26.29 -19.95
N ILE A 209 -6.55 -25.92 -21.06
CA ILE A 209 -8.02 -25.92 -21.21
C ILE A 209 -8.39 -26.68 -22.48
N ALA A 210 -9.07 -27.82 -22.32
CA ALA A 210 -9.46 -28.69 -23.45
C ALA A 210 -10.62 -28.13 -24.31
N LYS A 211 -11.32 -27.09 -23.85
CA LYS A 211 -12.47 -26.45 -24.54
C LYS A 211 -12.39 -24.91 -24.46
N PRO A 212 -11.42 -24.26 -25.11
CA PRO A 212 -11.18 -22.83 -24.92
C PRO A 212 -12.35 -21.94 -25.34
N GLU A 213 -13.10 -22.30 -26.38
CA GLU A 213 -14.32 -21.58 -26.79
C GLU A 213 -15.38 -21.56 -25.67
N MET A 214 -15.58 -22.70 -24.98
CA MET A 214 -16.52 -22.77 -23.85
C MET A 214 -16.02 -21.99 -22.62
N LEU A 215 -14.70 -21.87 -22.44
CA LEU A 215 -14.15 -21.00 -21.39
C LEU A 215 -14.40 -19.52 -21.73
N LEU A 216 -14.21 -19.14 -22.99
CA LEU A 216 -14.48 -17.77 -23.45
C LEU A 216 -15.97 -17.41 -23.33
N ASP A 217 -16.88 -18.36 -23.59
CA ASP A 217 -18.32 -18.19 -23.36
C ASP A 217 -18.70 -18.21 -21.87
N PHE A 218 -17.97 -18.92 -21.01
CA PHE A 218 -18.07 -18.76 -19.55
C PHE A 218 -17.69 -17.34 -19.13
N VAL A 219 -16.54 -16.81 -19.58
CA VAL A 219 -16.07 -15.46 -19.22
C VAL A 219 -17.08 -14.40 -19.67
N ARG A 220 -17.55 -14.46 -20.93
CA ARG A 220 -18.61 -13.57 -21.46
C ARG A 220 -19.90 -13.66 -20.65
N TYR A 221 -20.32 -14.87 -20.28
CA TYR A 221 -21.53 -15.06 -19.47
C TYR A 221 -21.35 -14.47 -18.07
N PHE A 222 -20.23 -14.75 -17.41
CA PHE A 222 -19.91 -14.32 -16.05
C PHE A 222 -19.80 -12.81 -15.94
N HIS A 223 -19.06 -12.15 -16.85
CA HIS A 223 -19.02 -10.69 -16.97
C HIS A 223 -20.44 -10.10 -17.04
N ARG A 224 -21.24 -10.61 -17.99
CA ARG A 224 -22.60 -10.13 -18.23
C ARG A 224 -23.53 -10.30 -17.03
N ILE A 225 -23.44 -11.38 -16.25
CA ILE A 225 -24.29 -11.55 -15.05
C ILE A 225 -23.75 -10.82 -13.83
N LEU A 226 -22.43 -10.63 -13.70
CA LEU A 226 -21.83 -9.82 -12.64
C LEU A 226 -22.33 -8.36 -12.75
N HIS A 227 -22.24 -7.77 -13.95
CA HIS A 227 -22.77 -6.45 -14.29
C HIS A 227 -24.31 -6.34 -14.35
N GLN A 228 -25.04 -7.45 -14.16
CA GLN A 228 -26.50 -7.44 -13.99
C GLN A 228 -26.95 -7.44 -12.51
N GLU A 229 -26.08 -7.91 -11.61
CA GLU A 229 -26.44 -8.22 -10.22
C GLU A 229 -25.75 -7.32 -9.18
N LEU A 230 -24.63 -6.68 -9.52
CA LEU A 230 -23.85 -5.75 -8.68
C LEU A 230 -23.82 -4.35 -9.33
N ASP A 231 -23.58 -3.30 -8.52
CA ASP A 231 -23.34 -1.93 -9.01
C ASP A 231 -21.84 -1.69 -9.25
N ASP A 232 -21.49 -1.04 -10.37
CA ASP A 232 -20.12 -0.81 -10.87
C ASP A 232 -19.11 -1.94 -10.53
N PRO A 233 -19.33 -3.23 -10.88
CA PRO A 233 -18.38 -4.30 -10.56
C PRO A 233 -17.15 -4.28 -11.49
N VAL A 234 -16.23 -5.23 -11.31
CA VAL A 234 -15.07 -5.43 -12.18
C VAL A 234 -14.65 -6.90 -12.26
N LEU A 235 -14.49 -7.40 -13.49
CA LEU A 235 -13.90 -8.70 -13.82
C LEU A 235 -12.58 -8.48 -14.56
N ILE A 236 -11.46 -8.94 -13.98
CA ILE A 236 -10.12 -8.84 -14.58
C ILE A 236 -9.66 -10.23 -15.05
N TRP A 237 -9.08 -10.31 -16.25
CA TRP A 237 -8.42 -11.50 -16.76
C TRP A 237 -6.90 -11.44 -16.51
N TYR A 238 -6.29 -12.51 -16.02
CA TYR A 238 -4.82 -12.64 -15.97
C TYR A 238 -4.25 -13.26 -17.25
N ASP A 239 -3.12 -12.75 -17.72
CA ASP A 239 -2.43 -13.18 -18.94
C ASP A 239 -1.73 -14.56 -18.80
N SER A 240 -2.53 -15.64 -18.74
CA SER A 240 -2.06 -17.03 -18.58
C SER A 240 -2.40 -17.95 -19.76
N VAL A 241 -3.68 -18.26 -19.99
CA VAL A 241 -4.13 -19.22 -21.01
C VAL A 241 -4.57 -18.53 -22.29
N THR A 242 -4.02 -19.00 -23.41
CA THR A 242 -4.33 -18.50 -24.76
C THR A 242 -5.72 -18.95 -25.22
N ILE A 243 -6.29 -18.28 -26.24
CA ILE A 243 -7.53 -18.73 -26.90
C ILE A 243 -7.42 -20.11 -27.60
N GLN A 244 -6.22 -20.68 -27.72
CA GLN A 244 -6.02 -22.08 -28.12
C GLN A 244 -6.03 -23.06 -26.93
N GLY A 245 -6.36 -22.60 -25.72
CA GLY A 245 -6.41 -23.42 -24.50
C GLY A 245 -5.05 -23.82 -23.95
N THR A 246 -3.96 -23.26 -24.50
CA THR A 246 -2.59 -23.56 -24.07
C THR A 246 -2.12 -22.51 -23.04
N LEU A 247 -1.67 -22.97 -21.89
CA LEU A 247 -1.02 -22.13 -20.86
C LEU A 247 0.34 -21.66 -21.36
N ILE A 248 0.44 -20.37 -21.70
CA ILE A 248 1.67 -19.66 -22.05
C ILE A 248 1.38 -18.19 -21.72
N TRP A 249 2.08 -17.59 -20.75
CA TRP A 249 1.94 -16.15 -20.49
C TRP A 249 2.47 -15.33 -21.67
N GLN A 250 1.73 -14.33 -22.17
CA GLN A 250 2.20 -13.47 -23.27
C GLN A 250 3.21 -12.42 -22.78
N ASN A 251 3.12 -12.00 -21.52
CA ASN A 251 3.77 -10.81 -20.95
C ASN A 251 3.27 -9.53 -21.64
N GLY A 252 1.98 -9.48 -21.99
CA GLY A 252 1.38 -8.37 -22.75
C GLY A 252 0.12 -8.76 -23.51
N LEU A 253 -0.66 -7.75 -23.93
CA LEU A 253 -1.88 -7.93 -24.72
C LEU A 253 -1.54 -8.13 -26.21
N ASN A 254 -2.12 -9.16 -26.84
CA ASN A 254 -2.08 -9.42 -28.29
C ASN A 254 -3.16 -10.44 -28.69
N HIS A 255 -3.25 -10.77 -29.99
CA HIS A 255 -4.24 -11.69 -30.56
C HIS A 255 -4.46 -13.04 -29.82
N LYS A 256 -3.51 -13.52 -29.01
CA LYS A 256 -3.64 -14.78 -28.25
C LYS A 256 -4.48 -14.68 -26.97
N ASN A 257 -4.54 -13.51 -26.34
CA ASN A 257 -5.34 -13.25 -25.13
C ASN A 257 -6.38 -12.13 -25.35
N ARG A 258 -6.33 -11.43 -26.49
CA ARG A 258 -7.24 -10.34 -26.86
C ARG A 258 -8.74 -10.66 -26.69
N PRO A 259 -9.28 -11.82 -27.12
CA PRO A 259 -10.70 -12.12 -26.91
C PRO A 259 -11.12 -12.24 -25.44
N PHE A 260 -10.22 -12.58 -24.51
CA PHE A 260 -10.50 -12.54 -23.07
C PHE A 260 -10.50 -11.10 -22.54
N PHE A 261 -9.58 -10.25 -23.02
CA PHE A 261 -9.61 -8.81 -22.71
C PHE A 261 -10.91 -8.15 -23.18
N ASP A 262 -11.38 -8.46 -24.40
CA ASP A 262 -12.66 -7.95 -24.92
C ASP A 262 -13.89 -8.58 -24.22
N ALA A 263 -13.73 -9.63 -23.41
CA ALA A 263 -14.78 -10.27 -22.61
C ALA A 263 -14.75 -9.89 -21.12
N CYS A 264 -13.78 -9.06 -20.69
CA CYS A 264 -13.55 -8.62 -19.32
C CYS A 264 -13.45 -7.09 -19.22
N ASP A 265 -13.51 -6.56 -18.00
CA ASP A 265 -13.33 -5.12 -17.73
C ASP A 265 -11.87 -4.68 -17.78
N GLY A 266 -10.93 -5.63 -17.78
CA GLY A 266 -9.52 -5.39 -18.05
C GLY A 266 -8.66 -6.65 -18.09
N ILE A 267 -7.38 -6.48 -18.45
CA ILE A 267 -6.36 -7.53 -18.47
C ILE A 267 -5.17 -7.15 -17.60
N PHE A 268 -4.69 -8.09 -16.79
CA PHE A 268 -3.48 -8.02 -15.98
C PHE A 268 -2.39 -8.83 -16.69
N THR A 269 -1.34 -8.16 -17.18
CA THR A 269 -0.24 -8.82 -17.92
C THR A 269 0.70 -9.57 -16.97
N ASN A 270 1.25 -10.71 -17.39
CA ASN A 270 2.30 -11.39 -16.62
C ASN A 270 3.59 -10.54 -16.52
N TYR A 271 4.39 -10.78 -15.48
CA TYR A 271 5.47 -9.88 -15.04
C TYR A 271 6.71 -9.83 -15.95
N SER A 272 7.00 -10.87 -16.74
CA SER A 272 8.27 -11.02 -17.48
C SER A 272 8.32 -10.21 -18.80
N TRP A 273 7.83 -8.98 -18.79
CA TRP A 273 7.74 -8.11 -19.97
C TRP A 273 9.01 -7.26 -20.21
N SER A 274 9.19 -6.86 -21.47
CA SER A 274 10.10 -5.78 -21.87
C SER A 274 9.33 -4.50 -22.20
N GLU A 275 10.01 -3.36 -22.28
CA GLU A 275 9.38 -2.09 -22.72
C GLU A 275 8.70 -2.22 -24.09
N ALA A 276 9.26 -3.03 -24.99
CA ALA A 276 8.66 -3.30 -26.30
C ALA A 276 7.31 -4.04 -26.17
N ASN A 277 7.15 -4.94 -25.20
CA ASN A 277 5.87 -5.60 -24.93
C ASN A 277 4.83 -4.63 -24.38
N VAL A 278 5.23 -3.72 -23.48
CA VAL A 278 4.33 -2.67 -22.95
C VAL A 278 3.87 -1.75 -24.08
N SER A 279 4.80 -1.30 -24.92
CA SER A 279 4.51 -0.46 -26.10
C SER A 279 3.56 -1.15 -27.09
N SER A 280 3.80 -2.42 -27.44
CA SER A 280 2.90 -3.17 -28.33
C SER A 280 1.52 -3.42 -27.69
N SER A 281 1.47 -3.68 -26.39
CA SER A 281 0.21 -3.89 -25.65
C SER A 281 -0.62 -2.60 -25.61
N ALA A 282 0.01 -1.44 -25.44
CA ALA A 282 -0.67 -0.15 -25.46
C ALA A 282 -1.30 0.16 -26.83
N VAL A 283 -0.59 -0.16 -27.93
CA VAL A 283 -1.11 -0.03 -29.30
C VAL A 283 -2.30 -0.98 -29.54
N GLU A 284 -2.21 -2.23 -29.05
CA GLU A 284 -3.29 -3.22 -29.16
C GLU A 284 -4.53 -2.81 -28.32
N ALA A 285 -4.33 -2.27 -27.11
CA ALA A 285 -5.42 -1.86 -26.22
C ALA A 285 -6.26 -0.71 -26.80
N GLY A 286 -5.64 0.22 -27.55
CA GLY A 286 -6.32 1.32 -28.22
C GLY A 286 -7.15 2.19 -27.25
N ASP A 287 -8.42 2.39 -27.56
CA ASP A 287 -9.34 3.18 -26.71
C ASP A 287 -9.54 2.58 -25.30
N ARG A 288 -9.18 1.31 -25.07
CA ARG A 288 -9.22 0.64 -23.76
C ARG A 288 -7.86 0.63 -23.04
N LEU A 289 -6.96 1.55 -23.34
CA LEU A 289 -5.63 1.67 -22.70
C LEU A 289 -5.68 1.69 -21.16
N THR A 290 -6.72 2.29 -20.55
CA THR A 290 -6.92 2.31 -19.08
C THR A 290 -7.43 1.00 -18.48
N ASP A 291 -7.68 -0.02 -19.31
CA ASP A 291 -8.11 -1.36 -18.90
C ASP A 291 -6.97 -2.38 -19.06
N LEU A 292 -5.84 -1.97 -19.65
CA LEU A 292 -4.59 -2.71 -19.69
C LEU A 292 -3.78 -2.42 -18.42
N TYR A 293 -3.75 -3.38 -17.51
CA TYR A 293 -2.96 -3.32 -16.27
C TYR A 293 -1.62 -4.04 -16.49
N ILE A 294 -0.54 -3.27 -16.54
CA ILE A 294 0.82 -3.81 -16.61
C ILE A 294 1.19 -4.40 -15.25
N GLY A 295 1.48 -5.70 -15.21
CA GLY A 295 1.87 -6.42 -13.99
C GLY A 295 3.23 -5.98 -13.45
N ILE A 296 3.30 -5.70 -12.16
CA ILE A 296 4.48 -5.16 -11.47
C ILE A 296 4.75 -5.99 -10.22
N ASP A 297 5.67 -6.96 -10.30
CA ASP A 297 6.02 -7.80 -9.14
C ASP A 297 7.02 -7.09 -8.21
N VAL A 298 6.57 -6.77 -6.99
CA VAL A 298 7.40 -6.12 -5.98
C VAL A 298 8.48 -7.07 -5.42
N TRP A 299 8.34 -8.40 -5.55
CA TRP A 299 9.44 -9.32 -5.22
C TRP A 299 10.55 -9.37 -6.30
N GLY A 300 10.29 -8.90 -7.51
CA GLY A 300 11.27 -8.81 -8.59
C GLY A 300 11.51 -10.10 -9.41
N ARG A 301 10.66 -11.12 -9.26
CA ARG A 301 10.78 -12.45 -9.87
C ARG A 301 10.78 -12.35 -11.40
N ASN A 302 11.96 -12.51 -12.01
CA ASN A 302 12.21 -12.31 -13.46
C ASN A 302 11.77 -10.93 -14.01
N PHE A 303 11.72 -9.91 -13.16
CA PHE A 303 10.99 -8.67 -13.44
C PHE A 303 11.86 -7.53 -14.02
N TYR A 304 11.20 -6.60 -14.73
CA TYR A 304 11.81 -5.34 -15.19
C TYR A 304 12.24 -4.47 -14.00
N GLY A 305 13.45 -3.91 -14.05
CA GLY A 305 14.03 -3.12 -12.94
C GLY A 305 14.47 -3.94 -11.72
N GLY A 306 13.77 -5.03 -11.37
CA GLY A 306 14.13 -5.97 -10.29
C GLY A 306 13.30 -5.88 -9.00
N GLY A 307 12.12 -5.24 -9.02
CA GLY A 307 11.21 -5.17 -7.87
C GLY A 307 11.74 -4.33 -6.71
N GLN A 308 11.26 -4.55 -5.50
CA GLN A 308 11.74 -3.93 -4.25
C GLN A 308 11.77 -2.39 -4.38
N LEU A 309 12.86 -1.73 -3.96
CA LEU A 309 13.06 -0.29 -4.15
C LEU A 309 13.33 0.11 -5.62
N ASN A 310 13.63 -0.86 -6.49
CA ASN A 310 13.72 -0.67 -7.93
C ASN A 310 12.34 -0.65 -8.62
N THR A 311 11.22 -0.96 -7.93
CA THR A 311 9.85 -1.04 -8.49
C THR A 311 9.44 0.21 -9.29
N GLN A 312 9.84 1.40 -8.84
CA GLN A 312 9.67 2.67 -9.56
C GLN A 312 10.17 2.64 -11.02
N SER A 313 11.15 1.81 -11.35
CA SER A 313 11.68 1.67 -12.72
C SER A 313 10.64 1.11 -13.69
N ALA A 314 9.80 0.17 -13.22
CA ALA A 314 8.75 -0.44 -14.03
C ALA A 314 7.48 0.42 -14.06
N VAL A 315 7.13 1.03 -12.92
CA VAL A 315 6.06 2.04 -12.80
C VAL A 315 6.26 3.19 -13.80
N LYS A 316 7.50 3.69 -13.95
CA LYS A 316 7.86 4.70 -14.96
C LYS A 316 7.54 4.26 -16.39
N ILE A 317 7.76 2.99 -16.74
CA ILE A 317 7.45 2.45 -18.07
C ILE A 317 5.93 2.35 -18.27
N ALA A 318 5.18 1.79 -17.31
CA ALA A 318 3.72 1.70 -17.42
C ALA A 318 3.08 3.11 -17.58
N HIS A 319 3.50 4.09 -16.77
CA HIS A 319 3.04 5.47 -16.91
C HIS A 319 3.47 6.10 -18.25
N LYS A 320 4.70 5.85 -18.74
CA LYS A 320 5.19 6.41 -20.01
C LYS A 320 4.29 6.07 -21.19
N TYR A 321 3.70 4.87 -21.22
CA TYR A 321 2.75 4.44 -22.27
C TYR A 321 1.28 4.70 -21.92
N GLY A 322 0.99 5.31 -20.77
CA GLY A 322 -0.37 5.62 -20.33
C GLY A 322 -1.20 4.42 -19.87
N CYS A 323 -0.56 3.27 -19.63
CA CYS A 323 -1.23 2.05 -19.18
C CYS A 323 -1.59 2.11 -17.69
N SER A 324 -2.61 1.36 -17.28
CA SER A 324 -2.88 1.06 -15.88
C SER A 324 -1.81 0.13 -15.29
N MET A 325 -1.77 0.00 -13.97
CA MET A 325 -0.74 -0.78 -13.24
C MET A 325 -1.38 -1.82 -12.33
N ALA A 326 -0.81 -3.02 -12.27
CA ALA A 326 -1.15 -4.04 -11.28
C ALA A 326 0.07 -4.32 -10.39
N ILE A 327 0.12 -3.66 -9.22
CA ILE A 327 1.19 -3.80 -8.23
C ILE A 327 0.95 -5.10 -7.45
N PHE A 328 1.79 -6.11 -7.67
CA PHE A 328 1.68 -7.45 -7.10
C PHE A 328 2.63 -7.63 -5.91
N ALA A 329 2.13 -8.28 -4.86
CA ALA A 329 2.88 -8.61 -3.65
C ALA A 329 3.58 -7.44 -2.92
N PRO A 330 2.96 -6.24 -2.78
CA PRO A 330 3.59 -5.12 -2.08
C PRO A 330 3.83 -5.36 -0.58
N ALA A 331 3.26 -6.44 -0.01
CA ALA A 331 3.53 -6.88 1.36
C ALA A 331 4.99 -7.33 1.60
N TRP A 332 5.80 -7.46 0.55
CA TRP A 332 7.27 -7.55 0.62
C TRP A 332 7.90 -6.66 1.70
N SER A 333 7.44 -5.42 1.88
CA SER A 333 7.99 -4.50 2.89
C SER A 333 7.92 -5.05 4.33
N HIS A 334 6.89 -5.87 4.60
CA HIS A 334 6.59 -6.53 5.86
C HIS A 334 7.22 -7.93 5.93
N GLU A 335 7.03 -8.74 4.88
CA GLU A 335 7.62 -10.09 4.77
C GLU A 335 9.16 -10.07 4.79
N ALA A 336 9.79 -8.99 4.33
CA ALA A 336 11.22 -8.73 4.51
C ALA A 336 11.66 -8.54 5.99
N MET A 337 10.78 -8.73 6.98
CA MET A 337 11.15 -8.88 8.40
C MET A 337 11.47 -10.33 8.80
N SER A 338 10.95 -11.35 8.09
CA SER A 338 11.05 -12.77 8.49
C SER A 338 12.10 -13.57 7.71
N LEU A 339 12.65 -13.01 6.63
CA LEU A 339 13.69 -13.67 5.83
C LEU A 339 15.08 -13.48 6.44
N GLU A 340 15.66 -14.57 6.93
CA GLU A 340 17.05 -14.60 7.43
C GLU A 340 18.07 -14.28 6.32
N ASP A 341 18.95 -13.32 6.60
CA ASP A 341 20.22 -13.01 5.92
C ASP A 341 20.27 -12.85 4.39
N CYS A 342 19.14 -12.56 3.74
CA CYS A 342 19.17 -11.93 2.41
C CYS A 342 19.60 -10.44 2.50
N ASN A 343 20.90 -10.17 2.31
CA ASN A 343 21.51 -8.82 2.39
C ASN A 343 20.77 -7.71 1.62
N ILE A 344 20.02 -8.06 0.57
CA ILE A 344 19.27 -7.15 -0.30
C ILE A 344 18.09 -6.45 0.39
N ASN A 345 17.52 -7.06 1.44
CA ASN A 345 16.31 -6.58 2.13
C ASN A 345 16.61 -5.79 3.43
N ARG A 346 17.89 -5.72 3.82
CA ARG A 346 18.33 -5.03 5.04
C ARG A 346 18.26 -3.51 4.86
N VAL A 347 17.77 -2.82 5.88
CA VAL A 347 17.87 -1.35 5.99
C VAL A 347 19.16 -1.03 6.74
N ALA A 348 19.96 -0.10 6.23
CA ALA A 348 21.19 0.36 6.90
C ALA A 348 20.89 1.40 7.99
N MET A 349 21.84 1.60 8.92
CA MET A 349 21.77 2.59 10.02
C MET A 349 20.59 2.35 11.00
N THR A 350 20.27 1.08 11.28
CA THR A 350 19.13 0.66 12.12
C THR A 350 19.50 0.40 13.59
N GLU A 351 20.60 0.97 14.10
CA GLU A 351 21.01 0.80 15.50
C GLU A 351 19.93 1.31 16.46
N GLY A 352 19.26 0.40 17.17
CA GLY A 352 18.14 0.73 18.06
C GLY A 352 16.77 0.91 17.36
N VAL A 353 16.66 0.59 16.07
CA VAL A 353 15.39 0.61 15.32
C VAL A 353 14.81 -0.81 15.27
N ASP A 354 13.64 -1.01 15.89
CA ASP A 354 12.94 -2.30 15.88
C ASP A 354 12.47 -2.73 14.48
N THR A 355 12.22 -4.03 14.31
CA THR A 355 11.86 -4.63 13.01
C THR A 355 10.58 -4.04 12.43
N TYR A 356 9.58 -3.73 13.26
CA TYR A 356 8.32 -3.14 12.81
C TYR A 356 8.52 -1.71 12.27
N ARG A 357 9.36 -0.89 12.90
CA ARG A 357 9.81 0.39 12.33
C ARG A 357 10.60 0.22 11.04
N GLN A 358 11.44 -0.81 10.91
CA GLN A 358 12.13 -1.11 9.64
C GLN A 358 11.15 -1.48 8.52
N PHE A 359 10.08 -2.23 8.81
CA PHE A 359 8.95 -2.42 7.89
C PHE A 359 8.32 -1.08 7.47
N LEU A 360 7.96 -0.21 8.42
CA LEU A 360 7.35 1.09 8.10
C LEU A 360 8.27 1.98 7.25
N LEU A 361 9.58 1.95 7.48
CA LEU A 361 10.56 2.63 6.64
C LEU A 361 10.58 2.05 5.20
N ARG A 362 10.62 0.72 5.04
CA ARG A 362 10.58 0.08 3.71
C ARG A 362 9.27 0.32 2.97
N ASP A 363 8.14 0.30 3.66
CA ASP A 363 6.83 0.56 3.06
C ASP A 363 6.71 2.03 2.62
N ARG A 364 7.08 3.00 3.47
CA ARG A 364 7.12 4.43 3.10
C ARG A 364 8.09 4.70 1.93
N ALA A 365 9.20 3.97 1.85
CA ALA A 365 10.15 4.04 0.76
C ALA A 365 9.59 3.46 -0.55
N LEU A 366 9.00 2.27 -0.52
CA LEU A 366 8.33 1.65 -1.67
C LEU A 366 7.24 2.57 -2.21
N TRP A 367 6.27 2.94 -1.38
CA TRP A 367 5.14 3.77 -1.80
C TRP A 367 5.57 5.19 -2.17
N GLY A 368 6.49 5.80 -1.43
CA GLY A 368 7.01 7.13 -1.73
C GLY A 368 7.75 7.25 -3.07
N THR A 369 8.39 6.19 -3.56
CA THR A 369 9.08 6.21 -4.87
C THR A 369 8.15 5.97 -6.06
N ILE A 370 6.95 5.42 -5.84
CA ILE A 370 5.96 5.15 -6.90
C ILE A 370 4.77 6.11 -6.90
N TRP A 371 4.43 6.72 -5.76
CA TRP A 371 3.32 7.66 -5.58
C TRP A 371 3.22 8.80 -6.63
N PRO A 372 4.32 9.43 -7.09
CA PRO A 372 4.26 10.47 -8.12
C PRO A 372 3.60 10.01 -9.43
N TYR A 373 3.67 8.71 -9.73
CA TYR A 373 3.12 8.12 -10.96
C TYR A 373 1.68 7.59 -10.80
N LEU A 374 1.14 7.66 -9.58
CA LEU A 374 -0.22 7.21 -9.27
C LEU A 374 -1.19 8.41 -9.24
N ASN A 375 -2.46 8.09 -9.02
CA ASN A 375 -3.56 9.05 -9.02
C ASN A 375 -4.22 9.11 -7.63
N THR A 376 -4.22 10.28 -6.99
CA THR A 376 -4.88 10.49 -5.69
C THR A 376 -6.37 10.72 -5.85
N ARG A 377 -7.18 9.80 -5.31
CA ARG A 377 -8.63 9.94 -5.17
C ARG A 377 -9.02 10.87 -4.01
N LEU A 378 -10.22 11.42 -4.13
CA LEU A 378 -10.71 12.52 -3.30
C LEU A 378 -11.99 12.11 -2.54
N PRO A 379 -12.00 12.15 -1.20
CA PRO A 379 -13.23 12.02 -0.44
C PRO A 379 -14.09 13.27 -0.64
N CYS A 380 -15.42 13.07 -0.70
CA CYS A 380 -16.38 14.14 -0.98
C CYS A 380 -17.66 14.10 -0.14
N GLU A 381 -17.96 13.00 0.54
CA GLU A 381 -19.18 12.85 1.35
C GLU A 381 -19.06 13.43 2.76
N LEU A 382 -20.21 13.77 3.34
CA LEU A 382 -20.35 14.27 4.71
C LEU A 382 -21.44 13.44 5.44
N PRO A 383 -21.29 13.13 6.73
CA PRO A 383 -20.18 13.52 7.62
C PRO A 383 -18.89 12.72 7.39
N PHE A 384 -17.79 13.43 7.14
CA PHE A 384 -16.44 12.85 7.09
C PHE A 384 -15.78 12.92 8.47
N ARG A 385 -15.16 11.83 8.93
CA ARG A 385 -14.49 11.79 10.25
C ARG A 385 -13.36 10.76 10.30
N THR A 386 -12.24 11.11 10.92
CA THR A 386 -11.14 10.18 11.20
C THR A 386 -10.36 10.59 12.45
N SER A 387 -9.98 9.59 13.26
CA SER A 387 -8.99 9.72 14.35
C SER A 387 -7.62 9.14 13.94
N PHE A 388 -7.44 8.84 12.65
CA PHE A 388 -6.22 8.31 12.03
C PHE A 388 -5.74 6.96 12.58
N CYS A 389 -6.62 6.20 13.23
CA CYS A 389 -6.34 4.84 13.64
C CYS A 389 -6.04 3.96 12.41
N ARG A 390 -4.90 3.25 12.41
CA ARG A 390 -4.53 2.25 11.38
C ARG A 390 -5.17 0.87 11.57
N GLY A 391 -6.18 0.75 12.44
CA GLY A 391 -6.76 -0.55 12.81
C GLY A 391 -5.86 -1.37 13.74
N GLN A 392 -4.89 -0.74 14.42
CA GLN A 392 -3.95 -1.39 15.31
C GLN A 392 -3.42 -0.41 16.37
N GLY A 393 -2.82 -0.94 17.43
CA GLY A 393 -1.99 -0.15 18.34
C GLY A 393 -1.55 -0.91 19.59
N LEU A 394 -0.67 -0.27 20.37
CA LEU A 394 -0.19 -0.79 21.66
C LEU A 394 -1.29 -0.86 22.73
N LYS A 395 -2.35 -0.05 22.58
CA LYS A 395 -3.54 0.04 23.43
C LYS A 395 -4.75 0.44 22.58
N ARG A 396 -5.97 0.16 23.04
CA ARG A 396 -7.22 0.58 22.40
C ARG A 396 -7.86 1.72 23.20
N ARG A 397 -8.24 2.82 22.54
CA ARG A 397 -8.79 4.02 23.21
C ARG A 397 -10.11 4.53 22.65
N LEU A 398 -10.83 5.28 23.49
CA LEU A 398 -11.98 6.11 23.12
C LEU A 398 -11.89 7.43 23.90
N TYR A 399 -11.99 8.56 23.19
CA TYR A 399 -11.76 9.91 23.70
C TYR A 399 -10.48 10.08 24.55
N GLY A 400 -9.44 9.29 24.28
CA GLY A 400 -8.19 9.24 25.04
C GLY A 400 -8.19 8.30 26.26
N GLU A 401 -9.35 7.79 26.69
CA GLU A 401 -9.44 6.75 27.72
C GLU A 401 -8.91 5.41 27.19
N VAL A 402 -8.19 4.64 28.02
CA VAL A 402 -7.68 3.30 27.66
C VAL A 402 -8.77 2.26 27.95
N LEU A 403 -9.48 1.84 26.90
CA LEU A 403 -10.44 0.73 26.95
C LEU A 403 -9.74 -0.64 26.94
N GLY A 404 -8.64 -0.75 26.19
CA GLY A 404 -7.82 -1.97 26.09
C GLY A 404 -6.37 -1.67 26.44
N PRO A 405 -5.83 -2.17 27.56
CA PRO A 405 -4.45 -1.89 27.99
C PRO A 405 -3.38 -2.73 27.28
N VAL A 406 -3.77 -3.62 26.36
CA VAL A 406 -2.93 -4.57 25.63
C VAL A 406 -2.82 -4.21 24.14
N PRO A 407 -1.77 -4.68 23.44
CA PRO A 407 -1.65 -4.55 21.99
C PRO A 407 -2.77 -5.27 21.24
N TRP A 408 -3.18 -4.72 20.09
CA TRP A 408 -4.26 -5.26 19.29
C TRP A 408 -4.13 -4.88 17.80
N TYR A 409 -4.79 -5.68 16.97
CA TYR A 409 -4.96 -5.50 15.52
C TYR A 409 -6.38 -5.91 15.10
N ASN A 410 -7.07 -5.05 14.37
CA ASN A 410 -8.26 -5.36 13.57
C ASN A 410 -8.44 -4.27 12.50
N LEU A 411 -8.19 -4.61 11.23
CA LEU A 411 -8.29 -3.67 10.09
C LEU A 411 -9.70 -3.06 9.91
N ARG A 412 -10.78 -3.68 10.42
CA ARG A 412 -12.14 -3.09 10.47
C ARG A 412 -12.22 -1.80 11.31
N HIS A 413 -11.19 -1.51 12.10
CA HIS A 413 -11.04 -0.27 12.87
C HIS A 413 -9.97 0.68 12.30
N MET A 414 -9.48 0.45 11.08
CA MET A 414 -8.80 1.50 10.33
C MET A 414 -9.80 2.60 9.95
N GLN A 415 -9.37 3.84 10.09
CA GLN A 415 -10.11 5.03 9.70
C GLN A 415 -9.36 5.76 8.58
N TYR A 416 -10.02 6.71 7.91
CA TYR A 416 -9.47 7.39 6.73
C TYR A 416 -8.07 7.95 6.98
N GLN A 417 -7.10 7.55 6.13
CA GLN A 417 -5.68 7.92 6.23
C GLN A 417 -5.36 9.13 5.33
N PRO A 418 -4.27 9.89 5.58
CA PRO A 418 -3.86 11.00 4.71
C PRO A 418 -3.67 10.55 3.25
N ASN A 419 -4.23 11.29 2.27
CA ASN A 419 -4.17 10.90 0.86
C ASN A 419 -2.99 11.51 0.09
N SER A 420 -1.81 11.45 0.69
CA SER A 420 -0.55 11.91 0.11
C SER A 420 0.64 11.19 0.74
N THR A 421 1.62 10.74 -0.06
CA THR A 421 2.96 10.55 0.49
C THR A 421 3.62 11.91 0.72
N HIS A 422 4.59 11.95 1.64
CA HIS A 422 5.47 13.11 1.86
C HIS A 422 6.89 12.87 1.31
N GLY A 423 7.12 11.76 0.61
CA GLY A 423 8.41 11.42 0.00
C GLY A 423 9.47 11.08 1.05
N ALA A 424 10.74 11.40 0.76
CA ALA A 424 11.88 11.02 1.59
C ALA A 424 11.97 11.79 2.93
N HIS A 425 11.40 11.20 3.98
CA HIS A 425 11.55 11.64 5.38
C HIS A 425 11.96 10.46 6.27
N GLY A 426 13.00 10.65 7.09
CA GLY A 426 13.55 9.63 8.00
C GLY A 426 14.36 8.55 7.29
N TYR A 427 14.61 8.70 5.97
CA TYR A 427 15.32 7.71 5.17
C TYR A 427 16.10 8.29 4.00
N PHE A 428 17.06 7.51 3.51
CA PHE A 428 17.86 7.78 2.31
C PHE A 428 17.85 6.53 1.41
N ILE A 429 17.61 6.70 0.11
CA ILE A 429 17.61 5.63 -0.90
C ILE A 429 18.67 5.98 -1.96
N SER A 430 19.54 5.03 -2.23
CA SER A 430 20.56 5.13 -3.28
C SER A 430 21.02 3.72 -3.68
N ALA A 431 21.83 3.62 -4.73
CA ALA A 431 22.55 2.41 -5.08
C ALA A 431 23.27 1.81 -3.84
N LEU A 432 23.17 0.49 -3.64
CA LEU A 432 23.73 -0.22 -2.49
C LEU A 432 25.21 0.10 -2.21
N PRO A 433 26.13 0.13 -3.21
CA PRO A 433 27.53 0.51 -2.96
C PRO A 433 27.70 1.93 -2.38
N HIS A 434 26.82 2.87 -2.74
CA HIS A 434 26.86 4.24 -2.22
C HIS A 434 26.39 4.28 -0.76
N ILE A 435 25.32 3.56 -0.40
CA ILE A 435 24.89 3.43 1.01
C ILE A 435 25.97 2.77 1.86
N LEU A 436 26.65 1.74 1.35
CA LEU A 436 27.78 1.10 2.03
C LEU A 436 28.97 2.08 2.22
N ARG A 437 29.32 2.89 1.20
CA ARG A 437 30.38 3.92 1.31
C ARG A 437 29.99 5.04 2.30
N MET A 438 28.75 5.51 2.29
CA MET A 438 28.29 6.54 3.24
C MET A 438 28.17 6.03 4.67
N SER A 439 27.75 4.76 4.85
CA SER A 439 27.65 4.10 6.16
C SER A 439 29.03 3.89 6.78
N LYS A 440 30.02 3.38 6.03
CA LYS A 440 31.41 3.24 6.49
C LYS A 440 32.06 4.56 6.94
N ASN A 441 31.65 5.67 6.33
CA ASN A 441 32.24 7.00 6.57
C ASN A 441 31.38 7.88 7.50
N ASP A 442 30.38 7.30 8.19
CA ASP A 442 29.40 8.00 9.05
C ASP A 442 28.59 9.15 8.41
N LEU A 443 28.67 9.33 7.09
CA LEU A 443 28.03 10.42 6.34
C LEU A 443 26.49 10.38 6.38
N LEU A 444 25.89 9.26 6.80
CA LEU A 444 24.44 9.13 7.04
C LEU A 444 24.00 9.69 8.40
N LYS A 445 24.94 10.13 9.25
CA LYS A 445 24.68 10.82 10.53
C LYS A 445 24.93 12.34 10.45
N ASP A 446 25.57 12.82 9.38
CA ASP A 446 25.87 14.25 9.14
C ASP A 446 24.73 14.90 8.32
N PRO A 447 23.95 15.85 8.89
CA PRO A 447 22.85 16.50 8.19
C PRO A 447 23.28 17.33 6.97
N ASP A 448 24.50 17.88 6.97
CA ASP A 448 24.97 18.75 5.90
C ASP A 448 25.63 17.93 4.78
N ALA A 449 26.29 16.81 5.11
CA ALA A 449 26.61 15.78 4.12
C ALA A 449 25.33 15.23 3.46
N LEU A 450 24.29 14.88 4.23
CA LEU A 450 23.01 14.42 3.70
C LEU A 450 22.35 15.45 2.75
N LYS A 451 22.25 16.72 3.16
CA LYS A 451 21.74 17.80 2.28
C LYS A 451 22.54 17.91 0.99
N LYS A 452 23.88 17.86 1.08
CA LYS A 452 24.78 17.90 -0.09
C LYS A 452 24.60 16.69 -1.00
N MET A 453 24.53 15.48 -0.45
CA MET A 453 24.40 14.25 -1.24
C MET A 453 23.01 14.09 -1.85
N ARG A 454 21.94 14.49 -1.16
CA ARG A 454 20.61 14.60 -1.79
C ARG A 454 20.63 15.61 -2.94
N LYS A 455 21.28 16.77 -2.79
CA LYS A 455 21.43 17.72 -3.90
C LYS A 455 22.24 17.14 -5.07
N LEU A 456 23.31 16.40 -4.83
CA LEU A 456 24.14 15.79 -5.90
C LEU A 456 23.45 14.63 -6.62
N LEU A 457 22.68 13.80 -5.92
CA LEU A 457 21.81 12.79 -6.53
C LEU A 457 20.62 13.41 -7.29
N ASN A 458 20.44 14.73 -7.17
CA ASN A 458 19.42 15.52 -7.82
C ASN A 458 19.95 16.33 -9.04
N ASP A 459 21.22 16.16 -9.42
CA ASP A 459 21.83 16.72 -10.63
C ASP A 459 22.26 15.58 -11.58
N ASP A 460 21.48 15.30 -12.63
CA ASP A 460 21.65 14.11 -13.52
C ASP A 460 23.03 14.00 -14.21
N GLU A 461 23.75 15.12 -14.39
CA GLU A 461 25.12 15.10 -14.91
C GLU A 461 26.13 14.59 -13.88
N ALA A 462 25.95 14.91 -12.60
CA ALA A 462 26.90 14.58 -11.53
C ALA A 462 26.98 13.08 -11.26
N VAL A 463 25.85 12.37 -11.35
CA VAL A 463 25.78 10.91 -11.14
C VAL A 463 26.64 10.13 -12.16
N ARG A 464 26.89 10.70 -13.34
CA ARG A 464 27.78 10.12 -14.36
C ARG A 464 29.26 10.50 -14.22
N SER A 465 29.59 11.45 -13.35
CA SER A 465 30.95 11.95 -13.13
C SER A 465 31.44 11.79 -11.68
N MET A 466 30.88 10.84 -10.93
CA MET A 466 31.16 10.63 -9.50
C MET A 466 32.47 9.86 -9.20
N ASP A 467 33.56 10.22 -9.90
CA ASP A 467 34.92 9.97 -9.40
C ASP A 467 35.20 10.95 -8.26
N LEU A 468 34.92 10.51 -7.02
CA LEU A 468 35.21 11.28 -5.79
C LEU A 468 36.47 10.76 -5.09
N PRO A 469 37.35 11.65 -4.58
CA PRO A 469 38.79 11.44 -4.49
C PRO A 469 39.27 10.13 -3.86
N ASP A 470 40.34 9.61 -4.46
CA ASP A 470 40.97 8.32 -4.13
C ASP A 470 42.04 8.49 -3.04
N ASP A 471 41.61 8.93 -1.84
CA ASP A 471 42.45 9.17 -0.66
C ASP A 471 42.03 8.26 0.53
N ALA A 472 42.04 6.95 0.30
CA ALA A 472 41.92 5.93 1.35
C ALA A 472 42.49 4.57 0.90
N ARG A 473 43.81 4.49 0.68
CA ARG A 473 44.51 3.20 0.76
C ARG A 473 44.71 2.85 2.22
N ASP A 474 44.18 1.70 2.65
CA ASP A 474 44.99 0.58 3.16
C ASP A 474 44.08 -0.57 3.67
N ASP A 475 44.52 -1.80 3.37
CA ASP A 475 44.18 -3.11 3.96
C ASP A 475 42.76 -3.41 4.50
N VAL A 476 41.99 -4.13 3.68
CA VAL A 476 41.09 -5.20 4.16
C VAL A 476 41.36 -6.44 3.29
N PRO A 477 41.62 -7.64 3.87
CA PRO A 477 41.80 -8.84 3.07
C PRO A 477 40.54 -9.21 2.28
N ILE A 478 40.70 -9.48 1.00
CA ILE A 478 39.71 -10.17 0.17
C ILE A 478 40.16 -11.63 0.12
N ASP A 479 39.35 -12.56 0.61
CA ASP A 479 39.56 -13.99 0.32
C ASP A 479 39.32 -14.21 -1.17
N GLU A 480 40.35 -14.71 -1.87
CA GLU A 480 40.33 -14.86 -3.32
C GLU A 480 39.41 -16.01 -3.75
N PHE A 481 38.31 -15.67 -4.43
CA PHE A 481 37.59 -16.62 -5.27
C PHE A 481 38.39 -16.85 -6.55
N THR A 482 39.10 -17.97 -6.62
CA THR A 482 39.81 -18.42 -7.82
C THR A 482 38.86 -19.09 -8.81
N ASP A 483 38.33 -18.31 -9.77
CA ASP A 483 37.69 -18.87 -10.97
C ASP A 483 38.76 -19.29 -11.99
N ASP A 484 39.27 -20.51 -11.89
CA ASP A 484 40.05 -21.18 -12.94
C ASP A 484 39.08 -21.82 -13.95
N ASP A 485 38.87 -21.20 -15.12
CA ASP A 485 38.11 -21.81 -16.24
C ASP A 485 38.74 -21.49 -17.62
N ASP A 486 40.00 -21.90 -17.79
CA ASP A 486 40.79 -21.69 -19.01
C ASP A 486 40.52 -22.81 -20.04
N ASN A 487 39.32 -22.81 -20.64
CA ASN A 487 38.88 -23.81 -21.62
C ASN A 487 39.01 -23.33 -23.08
N VAL A 488 40.23 -23.36 -23.62
CA VAL A 488 40.48 -23.17 -25.06
C VAL A 488 40.16 -24.44 -25.86
N ILE A 489 39.18 -24.37 -26.75
CA ILE A 489 38.86 -25.45 -27.69
C ILE A 489 39.69 -25.30 -28.97
N SER A 490 40.50 -26.30 -29.30
CA SER A 490 41.08 -26.48 -30.65
C SER A 490 41.26 -27.97 -31.01
N ASP A 491 40.32 -28.47 -31.78
CA ASP A 491 40.38 -29.51 -32.84
C ASP A 491 41.27 -30.80 -32.77
N GLU A 492 40.70 -31.82 -33.42
CA GLU A 492 41.32 -33.02 -34.03
C GLU A 492 41.49 -34.35 -33.24
N LYS A 493 40.70 -35.34 -33.70
CA LYS A 493 41.06 -36.74 -34.04
C LYS A 493 41.39 -37.78 -32.94
N PHE A 494 40.43 -38.70 -32.78
CA PHE A 494 40.52 -40.17 -32.98
C PHE A 494 41.57 -41.07 -32.28
N ASP A 495 41.06 -42.25 -31.89
CA ASP A 495 41.70 -43.57 -31.75
C ASP A 495 42.46 -44.02 -30.48
N ASP A 496 41.77 -44.93 -29.75
CA ASP A 496 42.16 -46.33 -29.47
C ASP A 496 42.77 -46.76 -28.08
N THR A 497 42.53 -48.04 -27.75
CA THR A 497 43.15 -48.91 -26.72
C THR A 497 42.83 -48.78 -25.21
N ASP A 498 41.75 -49.45 -24.79
CA ASP A 498 41.72 -50.72 -23.99
C ASP A 498 42.39 -50.90 -22.59
N ASN A 499 41.81 -51.83 -21.81
CA ASN A 499 42.25 -52.52 -20.57
C ASN A 499 42.24 -51.79 -19.20
N GLY A 500 41.97 -52.55 -18.11
CA GLY A 500 42.33 -52.07 -16.74
C GLY A 500 41.72 -52.64 -15.45
N SER A 501 40.89 -53.69 -15.48
CA SER A 501 40.33 -54.46 -14.32
C SER A 501 40.86 -54.24 -12.86
N LYS A 502 39.88 -54.09 -11.93
CA LYS A 502 39.74 -54.77 -10.60
C LYS A 502 40.49 -54.31 -9.30
N ASP A 503 39.70 -53.75 -8.38
CA ASP A 503 39.14 -54.39 -7.16
C ASP A 503 40.01 -54.78 -5.90
N ILE A 504 39.36 -54.76 -4.72
CA ILE A 504 39.62 -55.51 -3.45
C ILE A 504 40.61 -55.00 -2.34
N LYS A 505 40.03 -54.28 -1.36
CA LYS A 505 40.03 -54.48 0.13
C LYS A 505 41.30 -54.47 1.05
N ARG A 506 41.25 -53.49 1.99
CA ARG A 506 41.36 -53.61 3.49
C ARG A 506 42.62 -54.15 4.20
N LYS A 507 43.27 -53.28 4.99
CA LYS A 507 43.41 -53.27 6.50
C LYS A 507 44.26 -52.04 6.90
N LEU A 508 44.06 -51.24 7.96
CA LEU A 508 43.39 -51.31 9.29
C LEU A 508 44.31 -51.75 10.46
N GLN A 509 44.92 -50.78 11.15
CA GLN A 509 45.26 -50.69 12.60
C GLN A 509 45.61 -49.18 12.91
N ILE A 510 45.07 -48.47 13.91
CA ILE A 510 45.19 -48.57 15.40
C ILE A 510 46.58 -48.12 15.89
N SER A 511 46.78 -47.18 16.84
CA SER A 511 45.91 -46.19 17.56
C SER A 511 46.85 -45.16 18.27
N SER A 512 46.49 -44.17 19.11
CA SER A 512 45.31 -43.79 19.96
C SER A 512 45.31 -42.24 20.18
N LYS A 513 44.81 -41.51 21.21
CA LYS A 513 44.33 -41.78 22.59
C LYS A 513 43.57 -40.55 23.20
N SER A 514 42.85 -40.77 24.31
CA SER A 514 42.50 -39.88 25.47
C SER A 514 42.66 -38.34 25.41
N ASN A 515 41.79 -37.49 25.97
CA ASN A 515 40.59 -37.65 26.83
C ASN A 515 39.72 -36.36 26.77
N ALA A 516 38.38 -36.42 26.62
CA ALA A 516 37.33 -36.47 27.66
C ALA A 516 37.15 -35.16 28.48
N LYS A 517 35.95 -34.62 28.79
CA LYS A 517 34.55 -35.13 28.94
C LYS A 517 33.50 -34.01 28.64
N ALA A 518 32.17 -34.19 28.63
CA ALA A 518 31.25 -35.25 28.15
C ALA A 518 29.75 -34.91 28.49
N SER A 519 28.81 -35.35 27.65
CA SER A 519 27.34 -35.53 27.91
C SER A 519 26.43 -34.27 27.94
N ARG A 520 25.12 -34.33 27.63
CA ARG A 520 24.17 -35.47 27.46
C ARG A 520 23.28 -35.35 26.20
N LEU A 521 22.70 -36.48 25.76
CA LEU A 521 21.60 -36.58 24.79
C LEU A 521 20.23 -36.50 25.49
N TYR A 522 19.17 -36.21 24.72
CA TYR A 522 17.93 -36.99 24.72
C TYR A 522 17.30 -36.98 23.31
N ASP A 523 16.84 -38.13 22.82
CA ASP A 523 16.10 -38.28 21.56
C ASP A 523 14.60 -38.02 21.72
N VAL A 524 13.98 -37.42 20.70
CA VAL A 524 12.59 -37.71 20.30
C VAL A 524 12.58 -37.89 18.79
N LYS A 525 11.84 -38.89 18.30
CA LYS A 525 11.70 -39.17 16.87
C LYS A 525 10.45 -38.48 16.30
N GLU A 526 10.57 -37.95 15.09
CA GLU A 526 9.41 -37.75 14.21
C GLU A 526 9.54 -38.60 12.95
N ASN A 527 8.39 -38.95 12.35
CA ASN A 527 8.32 -39.82 11.18
C ASN A 527 8.34 -39.00 9.90
N ALA A 528 9.13 -39.41 8.92
CA ALA A 528 9.16 -38.77 7.61
C ALA A 528 7.89 -39.06 6.80
N VAL A 529 7.34 -38.01 6.20
CA VAL A 529 6.51 -38.08 4.98
C VAL A 529 7.19 -37.19 3.95
N ASN A 530 7.44 -37.73 2.75
CA ASN A 530 8.34 -37.10 1.79
C ASN A 530 7.67 -35.92 1.07
N SER A 531 8.27 -34.73 1.12
CA SER A 531 8.11 -33.71 0.09
C SER A 531 9.15 -33.95 -1.02
N SER A 532 8.71 -33.92 -2.29
CA SER A 532 9.56 -34.27 -3.43
C SER A 532 9.85 -33.05 -4.31
N SER A 533 11.05 -32.48 -4.09
CA SER A 533 11.87 -31.76 -5.08
C SER A 533 11.15 -31.00 -6.21
N HIS A 534 10.98 -29.68 -6.06
CA HIS A 534 10.77 -28.80 -7.21
C HIS A 534 12.00 -28.82 -8.13
N SER A 535 11.80 -28.79 -9.45
CA SER A 535 12.87 -28.65 -10.44
C SER A 535 12.47 -27.64 -11.53
N THR A 536 12.89 -26.38 -11.34
CA THR A 536 12.51 -25.26 -12.20
C THR A 536 13.54 -25.05 -13.31
N VAL A 537 13.20 -25.45 -14.54
CA VAL A 537 14.10 -25.30 -15.72
C VAL A 537 14.31 -23.81 -16.03
N THR A 538 15.51 -23.32 -15.72
CA THR A 538 15.85 -21.89 -15.82
C THR A 538 16.43 -21.54 -17.19
N LEU A 539 15.58 -21.09 -18.11
CA LEU A 539 16.01 -20.54 -19.40
C LEU A 539 16.56 -19.11 -19.24
N LYS A 540 17.89 -18.97 -19.10
CA LYS A 540 18.56 -17.67 -19.14
C LYS A 540 18.43 -17.03 -20.53
N ILE A 541 17.72 -15.90 -20.62
CA ILE A 541 17.67 -15.04 -21.82
C ILE A 541 18.02 -13.60 -21.42
N ASN A 542 18.75 -12.92 -22.32
CA ASN A 542 19.32 -11.58 -22.20
C ASN A 542 20.53 -11.42 -21.26
N LYS A 543 21.47 -10.58 -21.70
CA LYS A 543 22.68 -10.19 -20.97
C LYS A 543 22.33 -9.39 -19.71
N PRO A 544 23.17 -9.43 -18.66
CA PRO A 544 23.05 -8.45 -17.58
C PRO A 544 23.29 -7.04 -18.15
N VAL A 545 22.23 -6.23 -18.14
CA VAL A 545 22.38 -4.78 -17.95
C VAL A 545 22.79 -4.60 -16.50
N ASP A 546 23.72 -3.70 -16.19
CA ASP A 546 24.07 -3.36 -14.80
C ASP A 546 22.84 -2.83 -14.05
N LYS A 547 22.15 -3.73 -13.34
CA LYS A 547 20.98 -3.40 -12.54
C LYS A 547 21.45 -2.71 -11.27
N THR A 548 21.50 -1.39 -11.27
CA THR A 548 21.74 -0.57 -10.09
C THR A 548 20.74 -0.93 -8.99
N GLN A 549 21.15 -1.73 -8.01
CA GLN A 549 20.30 -2.15 -6.91
C GLN A 549 20.15 -1.02 -5.90
N TYR A 550 18.93 -0.53 -5.69
CA TYR A 550 18.64 0.45 -4.64
C TYR A 550 18.52 -0.24 -3.29
N ALA A 551 19.13 0.36 -2.26
CA ALA A 551 18.98 -0.01 -0.86
C ALA A 551 18.40 1.16 -0.06
N LEU A 552 18.01 0.90 1.19
CA LEU A 552 17.47 1.90 2.13
C LEU A 552 18.43 2.09 3.30
N ALA A 553 18.62 3.32 3.74
CA ALA A 553 19.21 3.66 5.03
C ALA A 553 18.21 4.48 5.86
N CYS A 554 18.17 4.25 7.16
CA CYS A 554 17.54 5.16 8.11
C CYS A 554 18.36 6.47 8.18
N VAL A 555 17.69 7.61 8.40
CA VAL A 555 18.34 8.91 8.65
C VAL A 555 18.05 9.33 10.10
N PRO A 556 19.01 9.18 11.03
CA PRO A 556 18.80 9.52 12.43
C PRO A 556 18.47 11.01 12.62
N GLY A 557 17.33 11.30 13.26
CA GLY A 557 16.91 12.66 13.62
C GLY A 557 16.11 13.41 12.55
N GLU A 558 15.93 12.85 11.36
CA GLU A 558 14.92 13.31 10.39
C GLU A 558 13.57 12.64 10.68
N LEU A 559 12.47 13.38 10.56
CA LEU A 559 11.13 12.97 11.00
C LEU A 559 10.09 13.11 9.88
N GLU A 560 9.08 12.25 9.87
CA GLU A 560 7.93 12.41 8.97
C GLU A 560 7.14 13.68 9.30
N CYS A 561 6.75 14.47 8.29
CA CYS A 561 5.79 15.56 8.48
C CYS A 561 4.50 15.10 9.21
N LEU A 562 3.97 13.93 8.83
CA LEU A 562 2.92 13.21 9.56
C LEU A 562 3.41 11.82 9.98
N GLU A 563 3.86 11.69 11.22
CA GLU A 563 4.36 10.43 11.79
C GLU A 563 3.24 9.61 12.44
N LEU A 564 3.27 8.28 12.26
CA LEU A 564 2.38 7.36 12.95
C LEU A 564 2.70 7.28 14.45
N TYR A 565 1.76 7.69 15.30
CA TYR A 565 1.93 7.67 16.76
C TYR A 565 1.07 6.60 17.42
N LEU A 566 1.71 5.65 18.13
CA LEU A 566 1.05 4.51 18.80
C LEU A 566 0.93 4.66 20.33
N ASP A 567 1.81 5.46 20.95
CA ASP A 567 1.88 5.60 22.40
C ASP A 567 0.63 6.26 22.99
N ASP A 568 -0.04 7.12 22.22
CA ASP A 568 -1.31 7.75 22.57
C ASP A 568 -2.23 7.89 21.34
N SER A 569 -3.54 7.93 21.57
CA SER A 569 -4.56 8.04 20.52
C SER A 569 -5.84 8.66 21.07
N PHE A 570 -6.61 9.37 20.24
CA PHE A 570 -7.93 9.86 20.67
C PHE A 570 -9.01 8.78 20.52
N THR A 571 -8.96 8.01 19.44
CA THR A 571 -9.87 6.87 19.21
C THR A 571 -9.11 5.77 18.49
N GLY A 572 -9.36 4.51 18.84
CA GLY A 572 -8.58 3.39 18.31
C GLY A 572 -7.17 3.36 18.91
N GLY A 573 -6.17 2.93 18.14
CA GLY A 573 -4.84 2.57 18.65
C GLY A 573 -3.69 3.43 18.13
N SER A 574 -4.00 4.41 17.28
CA SER A 574 -3.03 5.31 16.64
C SER A 574 -3.61 6.72 16.50
N CYS A 575 -2.74 7.69 16.30
CA CYS A 575 -3.07 9.02 15.76
C CYS A 575 -1.87 9.57 14.97
N LEU A 576 -1.96 10.80 14.46
CA LEU A 576 -0.85 11.46 13.76
C LEU A 576 -0.07 12.37 14.71
N LYS A 577 1.26 12.24 14.74
CA LYS A 577 2.15 13.25 15.31
C LYS A 577 2.59 14.19 14.18
N VAL A 578 2.11 15.43 14.24
CA VAL A 578 2.44 16.47 13.26
C VAL A 578 3.77 17.10 13.65
N ASN A 579 4.83 16.79 12.92
CA ASN A 579 6.15 17.38 13.13
C ASN A 579 6.23 18.73 12.36
N PRO A 580 6.64 19.84 13.00
CA PRO A 580 6.72 21.15 12.34
C PRO A 580 7.84 21.21 11.30
N SER A 581 9.06 20.94 11.75
CA SER A 581 10.32 20.82 11.01
C SER A 581 11.31 20.01 11.85
N ASP A 582 12.42 19.57 11.26
CA ASP A 582 13.52 18.89 11.96
C ASP A 582 14.90 19.52 11.63
N ALA A 583 15.99 18.85 12.05
CA ALA A 583 17.37 19.32 11.84
C ALA A 583 17.88 19.21 10.39
N ALA A 584 17.26 18.35 9.58
CA ALA A 584 17.54 18.26 8.15
C ALA A 584 16.74 19.29 7.35
N GLN A 585 15.51 19.59 7.76
CA GLN A 585 14.51 20.33 6.97
C GLN A 585 13.81 21.45 7.76
N SER A 586 14.61 22.37 8.32
CA SER A 586 14.19 23.43 9.26
C SER A 586 13.21 24.49 8.72
N GLU A 587 13.05 24.60 7.40
CA GLU A 587 12.18 25.62 6.78
C GLU A 587 10.71 25.22 6.71
N HIS A 588 10.40 23.92 6.85
CA HIS A 588 9.04 23.43 6.69
C HIS A 588 8.12 23.79 7.88
N ARG A 589 6.82 24.03 7.62
CA ARG A 589 5.75 24.25 8.64
C ARG A 589 4.31 24.10 8.11
N PHE A 590 4.10 23.60 6.89
CA PHE A 590 2.80 23.61 6.21
C PHE A 590 2.48 22.37 5.36
N ILE A 591 1.80 21.40 5.98
CA ILE A 591 1.67 20.04 5.47
C ILE A 591 0.28 19.82 4.88
N ARG A 592 0.16 19.17 3.71
CA ARG A 592 -1.15 18.70 3.23
C ARG A 592 -1.57 17.44 3.98
N LEU A 593 -2.80 17.44 4.47
CA LEU A 593 -3.43 16.29 5.10
C LEU A 593 -4.36 15.57 4.12
N PHE A 594 -5.18 16.33 3.40
CA PHE A 594 -6.04 15.81 2.35
C PHE A 594 -6.09 16.72 1.10
N HIS A 595 -6.19 16.13 -0.08
CA HIS A 595 -7.01 16.69 -1.16
C HIS A 595 -8.44 16.11 -1.06
N CYS A 596 -9.46 16.88 -1.44
CA CYS A 596 -10.86 16.48 -1.30
C CYS A 596 -11.76 17.27 -2.26
N ASP A 597 -13.06 16.94 -2.27
CA ASP A 597 -14.11 17.69 -3.00
C ASP A 597 -15.37 17.90 -2.12
N PHE A 598 -15.23 18.09 -0.80
CA PHE A 598 -16.37 18.30 0.11
C PHE A 598 -17.13 19.60 -0.21
N THR A 599 -18.44 19.54 -0.43
CA THR A 599 -19.29 20.71 -0.74
C THR A 599 -19.94 21.31 0.50
N CYS A 600 -19.92 22.64 0.61
CA CYS A 600 -20.68 23.43 1.59
C CYS A 600 -21.98 23.90 0.93
N GLU A 601 -23.09 23.20 1.18
CA GLU A 601 -24.42 23.61 0.69
C GLU A 601 -24.86 24.92 1.34
N GLU A 602 -24.98 24.92 2.68
CA GLU A 602 -25.32 26.07 3.51
C GLU A 602 -24.17 26.43 4.45
N LYS A 603 -23.87 25.51 5.38
CA LYS A 603 -22.81 25.63 6.38
C LYS A 603 -22.11 24.29 6.59
N LEU A 604 -20.86 24.33 7.06
CA LEU A 604 -20.13 23.17 7.55
C LEU A 604 -19.77 23.33 9.03
N ILE A 605 -19.81 22.22 9.76
CA ILE A 605 -19.26 22.06 11.11
C ILE A 605 -17.91 21.35 10.97
N ALA A 606 -16.86 21.93 11.53
CA ALA A 606 -15.56 21.25 11.65
C ALA A 606 -15.27 20.90 13.12
N CYS A 607 -14.84 19.66 13.36
CA CYS A 607 -14.33 19.19 14.65
C CYS A 607 -12.83 18.89 14.52
N VAL A 608 -12.01 19.48 15.39
CA VAL A 608 -10.55 19.29 15.40
C VAL A 608 -10.11 18.98 16.82
N VAL A 609 -9.44 17.84 17.02
CA VAL A 609 -8.98 17.41 18.35
C VAL A 609 -7.47 17.21 18.34
N THR A 610 -6.78 17.88 19.25
CA THR A 610 -5.31 17.89 19.31
C THR A 610 -4.78 17.79 20.73
N LYS A 611 -3.60 17.20 20.90
CA LYS A 611 -2.94 17.10 22.20
C LYS A 611 -1.47 17.50 22.12
N ASN A 612 -1.07 18.37 23.04
CA ASN A 612 0.30 18.79 23.20
C ASN A 612 1.14 17.71 23.88
N LEU A 613 2.37 17.53 23.41
CA LEU A 613 3.37 16.75 24.14
C LEU A 613 3.89 17.58 25.33
N LYS A 614 4.31 16.90 26.40
CA LYS A 614 4.72 17.53 27.67
C LYS A 614 5.83 18.59 27.50
N ASN A 615 6.73 18.37 26.55
CA ASN A 615 7.87 19.26 26.28
C ASN A 615 7.47 20.51 25.46
N TYR A 616 6.27 20.51 24.86
CA TYR A 616 5.81 21.53 23.91
C TYR A 616 4.36 21.98 24.22
N PRO A 617 4.06 22.48 25.44
CA PRO A 617 2.69 22.82 25.87
C PRO A 617 2.05 23.97 25.08
N GLU A 618 2.88 24.85 24.51
CA GLU A 618 2.47 26.03 23.74
C GLU A 618 2.28 25.79 22.24
N GLN A 619 2.66 24.61 21.70
CA GLN A 619 2.45 24.33 20.28
C GLN A 619 0.95 24.37 19.94
N ASN A 620 0.61 24.88 18.75
CA ASN A 620 -0.78 25.04 18.33
C ASN A 620 -0.91 24.69 16.84
N LEU A 621 -1.91 23.86 16.50
CA LEU A 621 -2.16 23.38 15.14
C LEU A 621 -3.37 24.11 14.53
N ASN A 622 -3.11 24.91 13.50
CA ASN A 622 -4.14 25.53 12.68
C ASN A 622 -4.46 24.58 11.51
N VAL A 623 -5.74 24.42 11.18
CA VAL A 623 -6.14 23.72 9.94
C VAL A 623 -6.51 24.78 8.91
N LYS A 624 -5.96 24.70 7.70
CA LYS A 624 -6.33 25.55 6.57
C LYS A 624 -7.14 24.75 5.55
N LEU A 625 -8.38 25.16 5.33
CA LEU A 625 -9.20 24.70 4.22
C LEU A 625 -8.92 25.62 3.03
N PHE A 626 -8.40 25.05 1.94
CA PHE A 626 -8.41 25.74 0.65
C PHE A 626 -9.72 25.39 -0.04
N MET A 627 -10.37 26.39 -0.62
CA MET A 627 -11.73 26.30 -1.11
C MET A 627 -11.88 27.06 -2.43
N LYS A 628 -12.85 26.62 -3.25
CA LYS A 628 -13.32 27.33 -4.45
C LYS A 628 -14.76 27.80 -4.22
N ASP A 629 -15.09 28.99 -4.70
CA ASP A 629 -16.48 29.45 -4.80
C ASP A 629 -17.14 29.03 -6.12
N GLN A 630 -18.43 29.30 -6.26
CA GLN A 630 -19.23 29.04 -7.48
C GLN A 630 -18.72 29.74 -8.76
N ASN A 631 -17.73 30.64 -8.67
CA ASN A 631 -17.08 31.32 -9.81
C ASN A 631 -15.62 30.86 -9.97
N ASP A 632 -15.25 29.73 -9.37
CA ASP A 632 -13.88 29.19 -9.27
C ASP A 632 -12.84 30.14 -8.64
N ARG A 633 -13.25 31.06 -7.77
CA ARG A 633 -12.34 31.96 -7.07
C ARG A 633 -11.79 31.30 -5.80
N ASP A 634 -10.50 31.49 -5.55
CA ASP A 634 -9.81 30.90 -4.40
C ASP A 634 -10.19 31.59 -3.08
N LEU A 635 -10.54 30.77 -2.09
CA LEU A 635 -10.86 31.19 -0.73
C LEU A 635 -10.08 30.32 0.26
N LYS A 636 -9.43 30.94 1.26
CA LYS A 636 -8.59 30.23 2.24
C LYS A 636 -9.13 30.46 3.66
N VAL A 637 -9.74 29.44 4.25
CA VAL A 637 -10.31 29.46 5.61
C VAL A 637 -9.31 28.85 6.59
N VAL A 638 -9.11 29.48 7.74
CA VAL A 638 -8.17 29.05 8.78
C VAL A 638 -8.92 28.74 10.07
N LEU A 639 -9.02 27.47 10.43
CA LEU A 639 -9.48 27.01 11.74
C LEU A 639 -8.33 27.20 12.74
N VAL A 640 -8.42 28.25 13.55
CA VAL A 640 -7.30 28.73 14.37
C VAL A 640 -7.02 27.78 15.53
N GLY A 641 -5.74 27.41 15.70
CA GLY A 641 -5.31 26.41 16.68
C GLY A 641 -5.44 26.82 18.14
N ARG A 642 -5.32 28.13 18.38
CA ARG A 642 -5.28 28.78 19.70
C ARG A 642 -6.61 29.45 20.05
N SER A 643 -6.98 29.40 21.33
CA SER A 643 -8.05 30.24 21.88
C SER A 643 -7.53 31.67 22.07
N LEU A 644 -8.24 32.66 21.52
CA LEU A 644 -8.03 34.09 21.79
C LEU A 644 -9.30 34.70 22.37
N SER A 645 -9.16 35.71 23.23
CA SER A 645 -10.29 36.51 23.71
C SER A 645 -11.00 37.22 22.54
N ARG A 646 -12.33 37.41 22.65
CA ARG A 646 -13.18 37.97 21.57
C ARG A 646 -12.66 39.31 21.00
N ALA A 647 -12.00 40.13 21.81
CA ALA A 647 -11.42 41.41 21.41
C ALA A 647 -10.29 41.32 20.36
N ALA A 648 -9.69 40.14 20.14
CA ALA A 648 -8.56 39.95 19.23
C ALA A 648 -8.91 39.23 17.91
N GLN A 649 -10.21 39.08 17.59
CA GLN A 649 -10.67 38.17 16.52
C GLN A 649 -10.92 38.84 15.15
N SER A 650 -10.80 40.17 15.03
CA SER A 650 -11.20 40.93 13.83
C SER A 650 -10.07 41.28 12.85
N VAL A 651 -9.60 40.29 12.08
CA VAL A 651 -8.97 40.56 10.77
C VAL A 651 -9.50 39.57 9.74
N ALA A 652 -10.50 40.02 8.97
CA ALA A 652 -10.92 39.38 7.73
C ALA A 652 -10.33 40.16 6.55
N SER A 653 -9.83 39.44 5.54
CA SER A 653 -9.46 40.00 4.24
C SER A 653 -10.28 39.30 3.16
N SER A 654 -10.43 39.91 1.99
CA SER A 654 -11.38 39.46 0.95
C SER A 654 -11.18 38.02 0.44
N SER A 655 -10.01 37.40 0.67
CA SER A 655 -9.72 36.00 0.31
C SER A 655 -9.23 35.11 1.47
N LYS A 656 -9.09 35.65 2.70
CA LYS A 656 -8.64 34.88 3.88
C LYS A 656 -9.52 35.15 5.10
N VAL A 657 -10.15 34.08 5.60
CA VAL A 657 -11.07 34.07 6.74
C VAL A 657 -10.46 33.29 7.90
N ASN A 658 -10.39 33.89 9.09
CA ASN A 658 -9.92 33.22 10.31
C ASN A 658 -11.12 32.87 11.19
N LEU A 659 -11.27 31.60 11.56
CA LEU A 659 -12.34 31.08 12.41
C LEU A 659 -11.75 30.58 13.73
N TYR A 660 -12.39 30.97 14.84
CA TYR A 660 -11.99 30.59 16.20
C TYR A 660 -12.93 29.49 16.75
N PRO A 661 -12.51 28.70 17.75
CA PRO A 661 -13.36 27.68 18.33
C PRO A 661 -14.63 28.29 18.96
N VAL A 662 -15.80 27.78 18.60
CA VAL A 662 -17.09 28.27 19.14
C VAL A 662 -17.41 27.68 20.51
N ASN A 663 -16.80 26.54 20.87
CA ASN A 663 -17.02 25.82 22.13
C ASN A 663 -16.24 26.42 23.32
N GLY A 664 -16.25 27.76 23.44
CA GLY A 664 -15.70 28.48 24.58
C GLY A 664 -16.61 28.42 25.81
N SER A 665 -16.03 28.59 27.01
CA SER A 665 -16.65 28.35 28.32
C SER A 665 -17.87 29.22 28.70
N SER A 666 -18.40 30.01 27.78
CA SER A 666 -19.52 30.94 28.00
C SER A 666 -20.35 31.21 26.73
N ASP A 667 -20.21 30.40 25.68
CA ASP A 667 -20.83 30.70 24.38
C ASP A 667 -22.18 29.99 24.19
N GLU A 668 -23.26 30.78 24.09
CA GLU A 668 -24.61 30.25 23.78
C GLU A 668 -24.65 29.60 22.39
N GLY A 669 -23.89 30.13 21.42
CA GLY A 669 -23.82 29.60 20.06
C GLY A 669 -23.29 28.15 19.98
N PHE A 670 -22.53 27.69 20.98
CA PHE A 670 -22.15 26.28 21.03
C PHE A 670 -23.29 25.38 21.51
N ARG A 671 -24.22 25.85 22.35
CA ARG A 671 -25.37 25.05 22.79
C ARG A 671 -26.30 24.72 21.63
N ASP A 672 -26.54 25.69 20.75
CA ASP A 672 -27.35 25.48 19.54
C ASP A 672 -26.65 24.56 18.54
N LEU A 673 -25.32 24.69 18.39
CA LEU A 673 -24.53 23.78 17.55
C LEU A 673 -24.52 22.35 18.11
N GLN A 674 -24.30 22.20 19.42
CA GLN A 674 -24.33 20.92 20.14
C GLN A 674 -25.71 20.25 20.02
N LYS A 675 -26.80 21.03 20.19
CA LYS A 675 -28.18 20.58 19.99
C LYS A 675 -28.41 20.10 18.55
N TYR A 676 -27.97 20.86 17.54
CA TYR A 676 -28.09 20.45 16.14
C TYR A 676 -27.37 19.12 15.87
N ILE A 677 -26.12 18.98 16.33
CA ILE A 677 -25.34 17.74 16.12
C ILE A 677 -26.01 16.56 16.84
N LEU A 678 -26.41 16.72 18.11
CA LEU A 678 -27.03 15.63 18.88
C LEU A 678 -28.41 15.20 18.35
N LEU A 679 -29.13 16.06 17.62
CA LEU A 679 -30.42 15.73 17.02
C LEU A 679 -30.32 15.13 15.60
N ASN A 680 -29.40 15.63 14.78
CA ASN A 680 -29.31 15.26 13.36
C ASN A 680 -28.16 14.28 13.06
N GLU A 681 -27.03 14.44 13.76
CA GLU A 681 -25.73 13.85 13.41
C GLU A 681 -25.00 13.31 14.67
N PRO A 682 -25.65 12.48 15.51
CA PRO A 682 -25.15 12.17 16.85
C PRO A 682 -23.80 11.42 16.85
N GLU A 683 -23.50 10.65 15.81
CA GLU A 683 -22.18 10.00 15.65
C GLU A 683 -21.02 10.96 15.33
N PHE A 684 -21.32 12.21 14.95
CA PHE A 684 -20.32 13.26 14.77
C PHE A 684 -19.99 13.98 16.08
N TYR A 685 -20.79 13.80 17.14
CA TYR A 685 -20.57 14.49 18.41
C TYR A 685 -19.41 13.90 19.21
N VAL A 686 -18.33 14.68 19.28
CA VAL A 686 -17.21 14.50 20.22
C VAL A 686 -17.43 15.36 21.48
N PRO A 687 -17.36 14.79 22.71
CA PRO A 687 -17.44 15.56 23.94
C PRO A 687 -16.33 16.62 24.05
N VAL A 688 -16.67 17.85 24.45
CA VAL A 688 -15.71 18.96 24.58
C VAL A 688 -14.79 18.80 25.79
N ASP A 689 -15.35 18.46 26.95
CA ASP A 689 -14.58 18.23 28.17
C ASP A 689 -13.84 16.89 28.08
N ASN A 690 -12.53 16.90 28.33
CA ASN A 690 -11.68 15.72 28.16
C ASN A 690 -10.66 15.53 29.30
N ALA A 691 -10.85 14.49 30.10
CA ALA A 691 -9.96 14.15 31.22
C ALA A 691 -8.54 13.73 30.79
N TYR A 692 -8.34 13.40 29.52
CA TYR A 692 -7.08 12.86 28.97
C TYR A 692 -6.24 13.91 28.25
N ASN A 693 -6.51 15.20 28.47
CA ASN A 693 -5.79 16.36 27.91
C ASN A 693 -5.85 16.53 26.38
N TRP A 694 -6.86 15.96 25.71
CA TRP A 694 -7.14 16.26 24.31
C TRP A 694 -7.99 17.53 24.20
N ARG A 695 -7.48 18.56 23.50
CA ARG A 695 -8.17 19.83 23.25
C ARG A 695 -9.13 19.68 22.07
N VAL A 696 -10.42 19.50 22.36
CA VAL A 696 -11.51 19.39 21.37
C VAL A 696 -12.00 20.78 20.96
N ARG A 697 -12.08 21.06 19.65
CA ARG A 697 -12.44 22.39 19.10
C ARG A 697 -13.44 22.25 17.96
N TYR A 698 -14.56 22.97 18.08
CA TYR A 698 -15.61 23.07 17.06
C TYR A 698 -15.56 24.42 16.35
N TYR A 699 -15.87 24.42 15.05
CA TYR A 699 -15.96 25.62 14.21
C TYR A 699 -17.19 25.54 13.33
N GLU A 700 -17.86 26.67 13.10
CA GLU A 700 -18.89 26.82 12.07
C GLU A 700 -18.36 27.62 10.89
N ILE A 701 -18.54 27.09 9.68
CA ILE A 701 -18.09 27.66 8.41
C ILE A 701 -19.35 28.01 7.62
N SER A 702 -19.67 29.31 7.51
CA SER A 702 -20.84 29.81 6.77
C SER A 702 -20.44 30.36 5.40
N LEU A 703 -20.27 29.47 4.42
CA LEU A 703 -19.79 29.77 3.07
C LEU A 703 -20.55 28.94 2.02
N PRO A 704 -21.86 29.21 1.80
CA PRO A 704 -22.70 28.42 0.89
C PRO A 704 -22.19 28.45 -0.55
N GLY A 705 -22.41 27.35 -1.29
CA GLY A 705 -21.99 27.23 -2.69
C GLY A 705 -20.46 27.17 -2.89
N THR A 706 -19.72 26.74 -1.86
CA THR A 706 -18.25 26.55 -1.93
C THR A 706 -17.87 25.08 -1.83
N ARG A 707 -16.68 24.73 -2.32
CA ARG A 707 -16.09 23.38 -2.24
C ARG A 707 -14.75 23.44 -1.54
N ILE A 708 -14.49 22.56 -0.57
CA ILE A 708 -13.15 22.35 0.01
C ILE A 708 -12.36 21.47 -0.96
N THR A 709 -11.13 21.90 -1.27
CA THR A 709 -10.29 21.33 -2.34
C THR A 709 -9.01 20.72 -1.80
N SER A 710 -8.48 21.29 -0.70
CA SER A 710 -7.51 20.62 0.16
C SER A 710 -7.63 21.07 1.61
N ILE A 711 -7.28 20.15 2.51
CA ILE A 711 -7.22 20.33 3.95
C ILE A 711 -5.75 20.21 4.34
N ASN A 712 -5.23 21.28 4.92
CA ASN A 712 -3.81 21.47 5.14
C ASN A 712 -3.57 21.89 6.61
N LEU A 713 -2.37 21.70 7.12
CA LEU A 713 -2.02 21.87 8.52
C LEU A 713 -0.90 22.90 8.67
N ARG A 714 -0.99 23.78 9.66
CA ARG A 714 0.10 24.70 10.03
C ARG A 714 0.37 24.67 11.52
N THR A 715 1.55 24.19 11.89
CA THR A 715 2.12 24.39 13.23
C THR A 715 2.41 25.88 13.46
N THR A 716 2.33 26.32 14.71
CA THR A 716 2.52 27.74 15.05
C THR A 716 4.00 28.04 15.23
N PHE A 717 4.70 27.20 15.98
CA PHE A 717 6.14 27.25 16.21
C PHE A 717 6.87 26.26 15.29
N SER A 718 8.12 26.56 14.93
CA SER A 718 9.01 25.69 14.15
C SER A 718 9.49 24.47 14.94
N GLU A 719 9.54 24.56 16.26
CA GLU A 719 9.95 23.45 17.13
C GLU A 719 8.74 22.83 17.82
N GLY A 720 8.85 21.53 18.12
CA GLY A 720 7.91 20.79 18.93
C GLY A 720 6.69 20.23 18.18
N PRO A 721 6.56 18.89 18.05
CA PRO A 721 5.37 18.28 17.48
C PRO A 721 4.11 18.38 18.34
N ILE A 722 2.97 18.20 17.67
CA ILE A 722 1.63 18.16 18.28
C ILE A 722 0.83 16.98 17.72
N LEU A 723 0.08 16.28 18.57
CA LEU A 723 -0.77 15.17 18.14
C LEU A 723 -2.06 15.71 17.52
N LEU A 724 -2.39 15.26 16.32
CA LEU A 724 -3.70 15.39 15.70
C LEU A 724 -4.48 14.09 15.95
N GLY A 725 -5.39 14.14 16.92
CA GLY A 725 -6.15 13.00 17.41
C GLY A 725 -7.45 12.77 16.67
N HIS A 726 -8.06 13.81 16.10
CA HIS A 726 -9.28 13.70 15.30
C HIS A 726 -9.44 14.89 14.36
N PHE A 727 -9.98 14.62 13.18
CA PHE A 727 -10.51 15.62 12.27
C PHE A 727 -11.86 15.13 11.72
N GLY A 728 -12.86 16.02 11.70
CA GLY A 728 -14.15 15.76 11.09
C GLY A 728 -14.79 16.99 10.46
N LEU A 729 -15.59 16.76 9.42
CA LEU A 729 -16.45 17.73 8.74
C LEU A 729 -17.88 17.16 8.65
N CYS A 730 -18.87 17.99 8.92
CA CYS A 730 -20.29 17.64 8.86
C CYS A 730 -21.10 18.81 8.25
N ALA A 731 -22.22 18.53 7.60
CA ALA A 731 -23.11 19.56 7.10
C ALA A 731 -23.99 20.15 8.22
N ARG A 732 -24.14 21.48 8.23
CA ARG A 732 -25.22 22.13 8.99
C ARG A 732 -26.22 22.74 8.02
N LYS A 733 -27.43 22.19 8.00
CA LYS A 733 -28.59 22.76 7.32
C LYS A 733 -29.34 23.69 8.26
N SER A 734 -30.07 24.64 7.72
CA SER A 734 -30.99 25.47 8.51
C SER A 734 -32.19 24.61 8.94
N ASP A 735 -32.64 24.79 10.19
CA ASP A 735 -33.88 24.16 10.67
C ASP A 735 -35.08 24.74 9.87
N LEU A 736 -35.92 23.86 9.30
CA LEU A 736 -37.10 24.19 8.48
C LEU A 736 -38.37 24.42 9.32
#